data_AF-A0A935F5C5-F1
#
_entry.id   AF-A0A935F5C5-F1
#
_cell.length_a   1.000
_cell.length_b   1.000
_cell.length_c   1.000
_cell.angle_alpha   90.00
_cell.angle_beta   90.00
_cell.angle_gamma   90.00
#
_symmetry.space_group_name_H-M   'P 1'
#
loop_
_entity.id
_entity.type
_entity.pdbx_description
1 polymer ?
#
loop_
_entity_poly.entity_id
_entity_poly.type
_entity_poly.pdbx_seq_one_letter_code
_entity_poly.pdbx_strand_id
1 'polypeptide(L)'
;MSDSMRMHARAFAPRSGLGCCLLAVALGLAGQTVAATLTVNSAADAIANDAACTLREAITQINSGGPAANGCSNSGGAFGTSDEIRFSIPGAGVHTIAPTSALPTIIAPVFVNGYSQPGASTNNSGSGWNAVILVELDGSGAGASASGLEFVTTGSRVSGLAVFGFSEVGIRLGSGSVSGDAASNTVDGNILGLRADGITAAANGVYGVSIAGLGLASNNTIGGLTASARNIISGNLAGGVLINAEDNNTVRGNFIGTDAAGTMSRGNSPYGVFINQASNNVVSANLISGNLGDGVYVAGDTSSDNVITNNVIGATLNLTIPLPNRLHGVHVIRGLNSMIGGTSPGEGNVIAYNLGAGILIGNLHPNTGHSILGNSIYANQTLGIALASASVDTNDPGDVDIGYNDRQNYPVLASALPSGSISGSLNSLANTTFRVEFFTSPACHFSGHGEGRVFLGAGSFTTDGAGNVPVSIAAGALTAGHVVTATATNQITGDTSEFSACLTVASASAPEIQVAGALAIIADGDTTPWIMDYTDFGATTVGTPVTLKYEVFNIGSATLTLGANAVGLSGASCAEFSVIAQPADTLAPGATTTFQVRYTPTNTDTDVCTVSVDNDDADESPYDFTVQGRAEGTPAPEISIAGNGVVIAHGDATPTLADWTDLASLRSAHRSPAARDRQRRIGEPESRRRSGNALRCGVAPSSRSACNGEALG
;
A
#
# COMPACT_ATOMS: atom_id res chain seq x y z
N MET A 1 -28.27 16.69 52.91
CA MET A 1 -27.25 15.65 53.10
C MET A 1 -27.97 14.31 53.27
N SER A 2 -28.22 13.60 52.18
CA SER A 2 -28.64 12.20 52.19
C SER A 2 -28.07 11.53 50.94
N ASP A 3 -27.02 10.74 51.15
CA ASP A 3 -26.42 9.80 50.19
C ASP A 3 -27.36 8.60 50.05
N SER A 4 -27.78 8.22 48.84
CA SER A 4 -27.04 7.56 47.74
C SER A 4 -27.43 6.08 47.65
N MET A 5 -28.27 5.82 46.66
CA MET A 5 -28.58 4.52 46.07
C MET A 5 -27.36 4.03 45.28
N ARG A 6 -26.88 2.80 45.53
CA ARG A 6 -26.00 2.07 44.59
C ARG A 6 -26.62 0.72 44.24
N MET A 7 -26.85 0.54 42.94
CA MET A 7 -27.30 -0.70 42.30
C MET A 7 -26.26 -1.82 42.38
N HIS A 8 -26.80 -3.02 42.41
CA HIS A 8 -26.13 -4.31 42.46
C HIS A 8 -25.49 -4.71 41.12
N ALA A 9 -24.31 -5.32 41.21
CA ALA A 9 -23.82 -6.31 40.25
C ALA A 9 -23.94 -7.71 40.90
N ARG A 10 -24.52 -8.69 40.21
CA ARG A 10 -24.33 -10.11 40.56
C ARG A 10 -24.28 -11.00 39.32
N ALA A 11 -23.24 -11.83 39.33
CA ALA A 11 -22.87 -12.84 38.36
C ALA A 11 -23.69 -14.15 38.50
N PHE A 12 -23.64 -14.93 37.42
CA PHE A 12 -24.26 -16.24 37.18
C PHE A 12 -23.72 -17.38 38.07
N ALA A 13 -24.63 -18.29 38.46
CA ALA A 13 -24.36 -19.74 38.59
C ALA A 13 -25.71 -20.53 38.51
N PRO A 14 -25.75 -21.73 37.90
CA PRO A 14 -26.99 -22.44 37.61
C PRO A 14 -27.39 -23.43 38.73
N ARG A 15 -28.70 -23.62 38.95
CA ARG A 15 -29.22 -24.77 39.69
C ARG A 15 -30.42 -25.39 38.97
N SER A 16 -30.28 -26.70 38.79
CA SER A 16 -31.25 -27.70 38.36
C SER A 16 -32.55 -27.67 39.15
N GLY A 17 -33.68 -27.82 38.45
CA GLY A 17 -34.99 -28.10 39.04
C GLY A 17 -35.96 -28.64 37.98
N LEU A 18 -36.07 -29.96 37.91
CA LEU A 18 -37.14 -30.68 37.20
C LEU A 18 -38.49 -30.30 37.84
N GLY A 19 -39.40 -29.73 37.05
CA GLY A 19 -40.77 -29.44 37.44
C GLY A 19 -41.69 -29.67 36.25
N CYS A 20 -42.29 -30.86 36.22
CA CYS A 20 -43.19 -31.35 35.19
C CYS A 20 -44.51 -30.54 35.17
N CYS A 21 -44.71 -29.74 34.14
CA CYS A 21 -46.02 -29.23 33.73
C CYS A 21 -46.36 -29.83 32.37
N LEU A 22 -47.27 -30.80 32.34
CA LEU A 22 -47.93 -31.26 31.12
C LEU A 22 -48.76 -30.10 30.54
N LEU A 23 -48.18 -29.36 29.60
CA LEU A 23 -48.95 -28.62 28.60
C LEU A 23 -49.06 -29.54 27.38
N ALA A 24 -50.26 -30.07 27.14
CA ALA A 24 -50.55 -30.82 25.92
C ALA A 24 -50.45 -29.87 24.73
N VAL A 25 -49.24 -29.76 24.15
CA VAL A 25 -49.05 -29.22 22.81
C VAL A 25 -49.65 -30.25 21.87
N ALA A 26 -50.85 -29.98 21.39
CA ALA A 26 -51.32 -30.60 20.16
C ALA A 26 -50.32 -30.18 19.08
N LEU A 27 -49.31 -31.03 18.80
CA LEU A 27 -48.60 -31.00 17.54
C LEU A 27 -49.64 -31.31 16.47
N GLY A 28 -50.26 -30.25 15.94
CA GLY A 28 -50.77 -30.29 14.60
C GLY A 28 -49.59 -30.62 13.71
N LEU A 29 -49.52 -31.87 13.26
CA LEU A 29 -48.80 -32.24 12.05
C LEU A 29 -49.46 -31.45 10.90
N ALA A 30 -49.08 -30.19 10.74
CA ALA A 30 -49.20 -29.52 9.46
C ALA A 30 -48.31 -30.35 8.53
N GLY A 31 -48.94 -31.20 7.71
CA GLY A 31 -48.24 -31.97 6.70
C GLY A 31 -47.40 -30.98 5.90
N GLN A 32 -46.08 -31.19 5.85
CA GLN A 32 -45.23 -30.45 4.94
C GLN A 32 -45.77 -30.71 3.54
N THR A 33 -46.41 -29.69 2.96
CA THR A 33 -46.77 -29.70 1.56
C THR A 33 -45.45 -29.75 0.78
N VAL A 34 -45.20 -30.87 0.10
CA VAL A 34 -44.04 -31.01 -0.78
C VAL A 34 -44.14 -29.90 -1.84
N ALA A 35 -43.09 -29.11 -2.00
CA ALA A 35 -43.03 -28.04 -2.99
C ALA A 35 -43.33 -28.55 -4.41
N ALA A 36 -43.96 -27.74 -5.26
CA ALA A 36 -44.04 -28.05 -6.68
C ALA A 36 -42.64 -27.96 -7.32
N THR A 37 -42.38 -28.79 -8.33
CA THR A 37 -41.09 -28.81 -9.01
C THR A 37 -41.32 -28.91 -10.51
N LEU A 38 -40.95 -27.88 -11.25
CA LEU A 38 -41.02 -27.84 -12.71
C LEU A 38 -39.61 -28.02 -13.28
N THR A 39 -39.48 -28.91 -14.27
CA THR A 39 -38.19 -29.19 -14.91
C THR A 39 -38.16 -28.64 -16.32
N VAL A 40 -37.39 -27.56 -16.52
CA VAL A 40 -37.05 -27.01 -17.84
C VAL A 40 -36.09 -27.98 -18.53
N ASN A 41 -36.54 -28.57 -19.64
CA ASN A 41 -35.78 -29.57 -20.40
C ASN A 41 -35.54 -29.13 -21.86
N SER A 42 -35.89 -27.90 -22.19
CA SER A 42 -35.70 -27.33 -23.52
C SER A 42 -35.16 -25.91 -23.45
N ALA A 43 -34.26 -25.59 -24.37
CA ALA A 43 -33.72 -24.25 -24.56
C ALA A 43 -34.62 -23.35 -25.44
N ALA A 44 -35.73 -23.89 -25.94
CA ALA A 44 -36.71 -23.12 -26.71
C ALA A 44 -37.45 -22.09 -25.84
N ASP A 45 -38.15 -21.17 -26.50
CA ASP A 45 -38.93 -20.08 -25.86
C ASP A 45 -40.43 -20.09 -26.24
N ALA A 46 -40.85 -21.05 -27.06
CA ALA A 46 -42.26 -21.17 -27.46
C ALA A 46 -43.10 -21.77 -26.33
N ILE A 47 -44.35 -21.31 -26.20
CA ILE A 47 -45.39 -22.02 -25.44
C ILE A 47 -46.03 -23.00 -26.41
N ALA A 48 -45.66 -24.28 -26.33
CA ALA A 48 -46.08 -25.31 -27.27
C ALA A 48 -46.52 -26.57 -26.54
N ASN A 49 -47.55 -27.24 -27.04
CA ASN A 49 -47.93 -28.54 -26.51
C ASN A 49 -47.11 -29.64 -27.20
N ASP A 50 -45.81 -29.72 -26.89
CA ASP A 50 -44.84 -30.60 -27.56
C ASP A 50 -44.04 -31.51 -26.61
N ALA A 51 -44.49 -31.63 -25.36
CA ALA A 51 -43.86 -32.38 -24.27
C ALA A 51 -42.48 -31.84 -23.82
N ALA A 52 -42.00 -30.73 -24.39
CA ALA A 52 -40.88 -29.99 -23.87
C ALA A 52 -41.37 -28.92 -22.88
N CYS A 53 -40.58 -28.63 -21.85
CA CYS A 53 -40.83 -27.57 -20.90
C CYS A 53 -39.77 -26.49 -21.11
N THR A 54 -40.21 -25.34 -21.61
CA THR A 54 -39.41 -24.12 -21.72
C THR A 54 -39.43 -23.34 -20.39
N LEU A 55 -38.47 -22.43 -20.21
CA LEU A 55 -38.47 -21.53 -19.04
C LEU A 55 -39.74 -20.66 -19.01
N ARG A 56 -40.21 -20.19 -20.17
CA ARG A 56 -41.44 -19.41 -20.29
C ARG A 56 -42.66 -20.18 -19.80
N GLU A 57 -42.79 -21.45 -20.18
CA GLU A 57 -43.86 -22.33 -19.70
C GLU A 57 -43.75 -22.59 -18.20
N ALA A 58 -42.54 -22.85 -17.69
CA ALA A 58 -42.33 -23.06 -16.26
C ALA A 58 -42.76 -21.83 -15.43
N ILE A 59 -42.38 -20.62 -15.85
CA ILE A 59 -42.80 -19.38 -15.17
C ILE A 59 -44.32 -19.19 -15.25
N THR A 60 -44.91 -19.39 -16.43
CA THR A 60 -46.37 -19.26 -16.63
C THR A 60 -47.13 -20.23 -15.72
N GLN A 61 -46.62 -21.45 -15.59
CA GLN A 61 -47.19 -22.47 -14.74
C GLN A 61 -47.13 -22.10 -13.26
N ILE A 62 -45.96 -21.66 -12.76
CA ILE A 62 -45.78 -21.16 -11.39
C ILE A 62 -46.76 -20.04 -11.07
N ASN A 63 -46.88 -19.06 -11.97
CA ASN A 63 -47.78 -17.92 -11.78
C ASN A 63 -49.25 -18.32 -11.73
N SER A 64 -49.65 -19.36 -12.47
CA SER A 64 -51.04 -19.80 -12.55
C SER A 64 -51.49 -20.67 -11.38
N GLY A 65 -50.57 -21.39 -10.73
CA GLY A 65 -50.87 -22.39 -9.70
C GLY A 65 -51.80 -23.54 -10.15
N GLY A 66 -52.08 -23.65 -11.46
CA GLY A 66 -53.03 -24.63 -12.02
C GLY A 66 -52.42 -26.02 -12.23
N PRO A 67 -53.17 -27.01 -12.74
CA PRO A 67 -52.57 -28.28 -13.19
C PRO A 67 -51.56 -28.02 -14.31
N ALA A 68 -50.51 -28.86 -14.41
CA ALA A 68 -49.46 -28.74 -15.42
C ALA A 68 -50.05 -28.62 -16.84
N ALA A 69 -50.06 -27.41 -17.39
CA ALA A 69 -50.43 -27.17 -18.77
C ALA A 69 -49.13 -27.07 -19.58
N ASN A 70 -49.07 -27.80 -20.70
CA ASN A 70 -48.03 -27.67 -21.73
C ASN A 70 -46.63 -28.12 -21.26
N GLY A 71 -46.30 -29.40 -21.48
CA GLY A 71 -44.95 -29.99 -21.44
C GLY A 71 -44.19 -30.03 -20.11
N CYS A 72 -44.45 -29.12 -19.17
CA CYS A 72 -43.81 -29.04 -17.87
C CYS A 72 -44.36 -30.08 -16.90
N SER A 73 -43.64 -31.17 -16.70
CA SER A 73 -43.96 -32.14 -15.67
C SER A 73 -43.75 -31.53 -14.28
N ASN A 74 -44.83 -31.39 -13.50
CA ASN A 74 -44.71 -31.15 -12.06
C ASN A 74 -44.41 -32.49 -11.37
N SER A 75 -43.20 -32.65 -10.85
CA SER A 75 -42.80 -33.83 -10.07
C SER A 75 -42.96 -33.66 -8.55
N GLY A 76 -43.41 -32.48 -8.12
CA GLY A 76 -43.58 -32.09 -6.73
C GLY A 76 -45.03 -32.17 -6.24
N GLY A 77 -45.32 -31.49 -5.14
CA GLY A 77 -46.67 -31.36 -4.59
C GLY A 77 -47.45 -30.18 -5.17
N ALA A 78 -48.42 -29.69 -4.40
CA ALA A 78 -49.20 -28.52 -4.76
C ALA A 78 -48.33 -27.25 -4.75
N PHE A 79 -48.63 -26.33 -5.68
CA PHE A 79 -47.98 -25.02 -5.73
C PHE A 79 -48.16 -24.27 -4.40
N GLY A 80 -47.10 -23.60 -3.97
CA GLY A 80 -47.00 -22.95 -2.67
C GLY A 80 -45.78 -22.04 -2.57
N THR A 81 -45.31 -21.78 -1.35
CA THR A 81 -44.26 -20.78 -1.07
C THR A 81 -42.83 -21.33 -1.19
N SER A 82 -42.64 -22.53 -1.74
CA SER A 82 -41.34 -23.20 -1.81
C SER A 82 -41.11 -23.89 -3.14
N ASP A 83 -41.88 -23.53 -4.16
CA ASP A 83 -41.83 -24.14 -5.49
C ASP A 83 -40.46 -23.93 -6.14
N GLU A 84 -40.06 -24.87 -7.00
CA GLU A 84 -38.75 -24.84 -7.67
C GLU A 84 -38.90 -24.98 -9.19
N ILE A 85 -38.20 -24.10 -9.92
CA ILE A 85 -37.88 -24.29 -11.33
C ILE A 85 -36.45 -24.81 -11.40
N ARG A 86 -36.29 -26.05 -11.89
CA ARG A 86 -35.01 -26.70 -12.13
C ARG A 86 -34.77 -26.92 -13.63
N PHE A 87 -33.53 -27.17 -14.00
CA PHE A 87 -33.06 -27.34 -15.38
C PHE A 87 -32.48 -28.74 -15.57
N SER A 88 -32.81 -29.35 -16.71
CA SER A 88 -32.29 -30.64 -17.16
C SER A 88 -32.30 -30.68 -18.69
N ILE A 89 -31.76 -29.64 -19.32
CA ILE A 89 -31.71 -29.48 -20.77
C ILE A 89 -30.74 -30.53 -21.35
N PRO A 90 -31.15 -31.36 -22.32
CA PRO A 90 -30.27 -32.36 -22.91
C PRO A 90 -29.08 -31.76 -23.67
N GLY A 91 -27.94 -32.42 -23.57
CA GLY A 91 -26.70 -32.04 -24.25
C GLY A 91 -25.54 -31.87 -23.27
N ALA A 92 -24.35 -31.59 -23.80
CA ALA A 92 -23.16 -31.29 -23.01
C ALA A 92 -22.80 -29.82 -23.14
N GLY A 93 -22.15 -29.27 -22.11
CA GLY A 93 -21.70 -27.87 -22.10
C GLY A 93 -22.81 -26.89 -21.75
N VAL A 94 -22.62 -25.64 -22.19
CA VAL A 94 -23.53 -24.53 -21.87
C VAL A 94 -24.78 -24.61 -22.74
N HIS A 95 -25.94 -24.43 -22.11
CA HIS A 95 -27.25 -24.35 -22.74
C HIS A 95 -27.74 -22.91 -22.72
N THR A 96 -27.89 -22.31 -23.91
CA THR A 96 -28.38 -20.94 -24.06
C THR A 96 -29.87 -20.94 -24.36
N ILE A 97 -30.67 -20.39 -23.45
CA ILE A 97 -32.07 -20.04 -23.68
C ILE A 97 -32.09 -18.61 -24.22
N ALA A 98 -32.64 -18.42 -25.42
CA ALA A 98 -32.73 -17.12 -26.07
C ALA A 98 -34.20 -16.68 -26.20
N PRO A 99 -34.74 -15.93 -25.22
CA PRO A 99 -36.10 -15.43 -25.32
C PRO A 99 -36.29 -14.56 -26.56
N THR A 100 -37.40 -14.79 -27.27
CA THR A 100 -37.83 -14.06 -28.47
C THR A 100 -38.77 -12.89 -28.15
N SER A 101 -39.18 -12.79 -26.89
CA SER A 101 -39.97 -11.71 -26.29
C SER A 101 -39.70 -11.66 -24.79
N ALA A 102 -40.12 -10.59 -24.10
CA ALA A 102 -39.99 -10.48 -22.66
C ALA A 102 -40.54 -11.73 -21.95
N LEU A 103 -39.78 -12.30 -21.02
CA LEU A 103 -40.24 -13.42 -20.19
C LEU A 103 -41.39 -12.94 -19.29
N PRO A 104 -42.34 -13.82 -18.91
CA PRO A 104 -43.42 -13.43 -18.01
C PRO A 104 -42.87 -12.99 -16.65
N THR A 105 -43.45 -11.95 -16.05
CA THR A 105 -43.15 -11.54 -14.67
C THR A 105 -43.47 -12.67 -13.69
N ILE A 106 -42.58 -12.95 -12.75
CA ILE A 106 -42.75 -13.95 -11.71
C ILE A 106 -43.53 -13.32 -10.55
N ILE A 107 -44.76 -13.79 -10.33
CA ILE A 107 -45.70 -13.24 -9.33
C ILE A 107 -45.97 -14.22 -8.17
N ALA A 108 -45.47 -15.46 -8.26
CA ALA A 108 -45.57 -16.46 -7.19
C ALA A 108 -44.17 -16.84 -6.68
N PRO A 109 -44.01 -17.09 -5.36
CA PRO A 109 -42.72 -17.40 -4.77
C PRO A 109 -42.08 -18.65 -5.39
N VAL A 110 -40.83 -18.55 -5.83
CA VAL A 110 -40.16 -19.65 -6.52
C VAL A 110 -38.65 -19.61 -6.31
N PHE A 111 -38.03 -20.79 -6.26
CA PHE A 111 -36.59 -20.95 -6.43
C PHE A 111 -36.27 -21.33 -7.88
N VAL A 112 -35.63 -20.42 -8.61
CA VAL A 112 -35.06 -20.69 -9.93
C VAL A 112 -33.63 -21.22 -9.76
N ASN A 113 -33.45 -22.52 -9.93
CA ASN A 113 -32.22 -23.24 -9.60
C ASN A 113 -31.44 -23.67 -10.85
N GLY A 114 -30.62 -22.78 -11.40
CA GLY A 114 -29.71 -23.08 -12.51
C GLY A 114 -28.66 -24.16 -12.21
N TYR A 115 -28.26 -24.31 -10.94
CA TYR A 115 -27.31 -25.35 -10.51
C TYR A 115 -27.87 -26.78 -10.59
N SER A 116 -29.17 -26.94 -10.82
CA SER A 116 -29.77 -28.25 -11.06
C SER A 116 -29.45 -28.83 -12.45
N GLN A 117 -28.98 -28.01 -13.40
CA GLN A 117 -28.56 -28.48 -14.72
C GLN A 117 -27.41 -29.51 -14.56
N PRO A 118 -27.54 -30.73 -15.13
CA PRO A 118 -26.49 -31.74 -15.06
C PRO A 118 -25.11 -31.21 -15.48
N GLY A 119 -24.13 -31.34 -14.58
CA GLY A 119 -22.76 -30.85 -14.77
C GLY A 119 -22.47 -29.47 -14.16
N ALA A 120 -23.49 -28.73 -13.72
CA ALA A 120 -23.31 -27.48 -13.00
C ALA A 120 -22.85 -27.73 -11.56
N SER A 121 -22.14 -26.75 -10.98
CA SER A 121 -21.70 -26.82 -9.59
C SER A 121 -21.55 -25.43 -8.99
N THR A 122 -21.88 -25.29 -7.71
CA THR A 122 -21.73 -24.02 -6.98
C THR A 122 -20.27 -23.64 -6.79
N ASN A 123 -20.01 -22.34 -6.62
CA ASN A 123 -18.69 -21.87 -6.21
C ASN A 123 -18.37 -22.39 -4.80
N ASN A 124 -17.18 -22.97 -4.63
CA ASN A 124 -16.64 -23.35 -3.32
C ASN A 124 -15.27 -22.70 -3.04
N SER A 125 -14.78 -21.85 -3.94
CA SER A 125 -13.53 -21.11 -3.76
C SER A 125 -13.73 -19.86 -2.90
N GLY A 126 -13.06 -19.81 -1.73
CA GLY A 126 -13.10 -18.66 -0.84
C GLY A 126 -12.54 -17.38 -1.47
N SER A 127 -11.44 -17.50 -2.22
CA SER A 127 -10.66 -16.39 -2.79
C SER A 127 -10.87 -16.17 -4.30
N GLY A 128 -11.87 -16.81 -4.92
CA GLY A 128 -12.14 -16.65 -6.35
C GLY A 128 -13.45 -17.28 -6.79
N TRP A 129 -13.53 -17.69 -8.05
CA TRP A 129 -14.72 -18.30 -8.61
C TRP A 129 -14.37 -19.62 -9.30
N ASN A 130 -15.06 -20.68 -8.91
CA ASN A 130 -15.00 -21.96 -9.61
C ASN A 130 -16.39 -22.60 -9.79
N ALA A 131 -17.46 -21.79 -9.73
CA ALA A 131 -18.77 -22.31 -10.10
C ALA A 131 -18.75 -22.71 -11.58
N VAL A 132 -19.43 -23.81 -11.89
CA VAL A 132 -19.71 -24.22 -13.26
C VAL A 132 -21.15 -23.82 -13.55
N ILE A 133 -21.32 -22.75 -14.34
CA ILE A 133 -22.61 -22.25 -14.80
C ILE A 133 -22.87 -22.86 -16.19
N LEU A 134 -24.02 -23.52 -16.36
CA LEU A 134 -24.37 -24.19 -17.63
C LEU A 134 -25.67 -23.68 -18.26
N VAL A 135 -26.38 -22.75 -17.61
CA VAL A 135 -27.61 -22.16 -18.15
C VAL A 135 -27.37 -20.69 -18.41
N GLU A 136 -27.43 -20.31 -19.69
CA GLU A 136 -27.39 -18.91 -20.14
C GLU A 136 -28.79 -18.43 -20.51
N LEU A 137 -29.17 -17.24 -20.04
CA LEU A 137 -30.31 -16.47 -20.54
C LEU A 137 -29.77 -15.33 -21.40
N ASP A 138 -29.93 -15.46 -22.73
CA ASP A 138 -29.50 -14.48 -23.72
C ASP A 138 -30.69 -13.63 -24.17
N GLY A 139 -30.77 -12.41 -23.64
CA GLY A 139 -31.85 -11.47 -23.89
C GLY A 139 -31.75 -10.70 -25.20
N SER A 140 -30.76 -10.96 -26.06
CA SER A 140 -30.54 -10.19 -27.30
C SER A 140 -31.72 -10.23 -28.27
N GLY A 141 -32.56 -11.27 -28.18
CA GLY A 141 -33.81 -11.41 -28.94
C GLY A 141 -35.10 -11.04 -28.19
N ALA A 142 -35.03 -10.64 -26.91
CA ALA A 142 -36.20 -10.50 -26.04
C ALA A 142 -37.05 -9.25 -26.32
N GLY A 143 -36.57 -8.35 -27.17
CA GLY A 143 -37.22 -7.08 -27.51
C GLY A 143 -36.85 -5.93 -26.59
N ALA A 144 -37.37 -4.74 -26.92
CA ALA A 144 -37.16 -3.54 -26.14
C ALA A 144 -37.88 -3.61 -24.79
N SER A 145 -37.32 -2.96 -23.77
CA SER A 145 -37.82 -2.97 -22.40
C SER A 145 -37.90 -4.33 -21.71
N ALA A 146 -37.24 -5.36 -22.27
CA ALA A 146 -37.17 -6.68 -21.66
C ALA A 146 -36.07 -6.73 -20.60
N SER A 147 -36.44 -7.20 -19.40
CA SER A 147 -35.51 -7.70 -18.38
C SER A 147 -35.42 -9.22 -18.44
N GLY A 148 -34.36 -9.78 -17.86
CA GLY A 148 -34.15 -11.23 -17.82
C GLY A 148 -35.16 -11.96 -16.97
N LEU A 149 -35.07 -11.79 -15.64
CA LEU A 149 -36.07 -12.29 -14.70
C LEU A 149 -36.59 -11.13 -13.86
N GLU A 150 -37.91 -10.97 -13.81
CA GLU A 150 -38.58 -9.94 -13.03
C GLU A 150 -39.45 -10.58 -11.95
N PHE A 151 -39.14 -10.29 -10.68
CA PHE A 151 -39.84 -10.82 -9.51
C PHE A 151 -40.72 -9.74 -8.89
N VAL A 152 -42.02 -9.96 -8.87
CA VAL A 152 -43.03 -9.12 -8.21
C VAL A 152 -43.73 -9.97 -7.15
N THR A 153 -42.89 -10.64 -6.35
CA THR A 153 -43.30 -11.63 -5.35
C THR A 153 -42.28 -11.67 -4.22
N THR A 154 -42.69 -12.17 -3.06
CA THR A 154 -41.87 -12.21 -1.84
C THR A 154 -41.25 -13.59 -1.62
N GLY A 155 -39.99 -13.62 -1.17
CA GLY A 155 -39.34 -14.87 -0.74
C GLY A 155 -38.88 -15.80 -1.87
N SER A 156 -38.71 -15.28 -3.09
CA SER A 156 -38.11 -16.02 -4.21
C SER A 156 -36.59 -16.04 -4.16
N ARG A 157 -36.02 -16.99 -4.88
CA ARG A 157 -34.57 -17.14 -5.02
C ARG A 157 -34.19 -17.43 -6.47
N VAL A 158 -33.05 -16.94 -6.91
CA VAL A 158 -32.45 -17.29 -8.20
C VAL A 158 -30.96 -17.55 -8.05
N SER A 159 -30.51 -18.70 -8.54
CA SER A 159 -29.11 -19.10 -8.48
C SER A 159 -28.63 -19.88 -9.70
N GLY A 160 -27.34 -19.78 -10.01
CA GLY A 160 -26.69 -20.66 -11.00
C GLY A 160 -26.98 -20.32 -12.46
N LEU A 161 -27.34 -19.07 -12.77
CA LEU A 161 -27.59 -18.61 -14.12
C LEU A 161 -26.51 -17.61 -14.60
N ALA A 162 -26.24 -17.60 -15.90
CA ALA A 162 -25.61 -16.47 -16.58
C ALA A 162 -26.68 -15.67 -17.32
N VAL A 163 -26.88 -14.39 -16.99
CA VAL A 163 -27.96 -13.54 -17.52
C VAL A 163 -27.38 -12.29 -18.18
N PHE A 164 -27.62 -12.15 -19.48
CA PHE A 164 -27.02 -11.09 -20.29
C PHE A 164 -27.86 -10.71 -21.50
N GLY A 165 -27.51 -9.60 -22.16
CA GLY A 165 -28.06 -9.21 -23.46
C GLY A 165 -29.47 -8.63 -23.40
N PHE A 166 -30.07 -8.52 -22.21
CA PHE A 166 -31.38 -7.90 -22.04
C PHE A 166 -31.29 -6.39 -22.21
N SER A 167 -32.29 -5.79 -22.86
CA SER A 167 -32.31 -4.33 -23.12
C SER A 167 -32.44 -3.48 -21.85
N GLU A 168 -32.97 -4.05 -20.76
CA GLU A 168 -33.04 -3.42 -19.45
C GLU A 168 -32.11 -4.08 -18.44
N VAL A 169 -32.66 -4.85 -17.50
CA VAL A 169 -31.94 -5.36 -16.33
C VAL A 169 -31.78 -6.88 -16.47
N GLY A 170 -30.67 -7.43 -16.00
CA GLY A 170 -30.51 -8.88 -15.90
C GLY A 170 -31.58 -9.49 -14.99
N ILE A 171 -31.57 -9.11 -13.71
CA ILE A 171 -32.56 -9.54 -12.71
C ILE A 171 -33.17 -8.32 -12.00
N ARG A 172 -34.51 -8.23 -12.01
CA ARG A 172 -35.26 -7.16 -11.34
C ARG A 172 -36.08 -7.72 -10.17
N LEU A 173 -35.97 -7.06 -9.03
CA LEU A 173 -36.81 -7.26 -7.84
C LEU A 173 -37.73 -6.05 -7.69
N GLY A 174 -39.02 -6.26 -7.93
CA GLY A 174 -40.04 -5.22 -8.05
C GLY A 174 -40.46 -4.98 -9.50
N SER A 175 -41.36 -4.03 -9.70
CA SER A 175 -41.68 -3.53 -11.04
C SER A 175 -41.96 -2.04 -11.02
N GLY A 176 -41.79 -1.39 -12.17
CA GLY A 176 -42.17 0.00 -12.37
C GLY A 176 -43.64 0.20 -12.76
N SER A 177 -44.45 -0.87 -12.88
CA SER A 177 -45.79 -0.79 -13.49
C SER A 177 -46.84 -1.74 -12.92
N VAL A 178 -46.46 -2.66 -12.04
CA VAL A 178 -47.36 -3.67 -11.44
C VAL A 178 -47.22 -3.60 -9.93
N SER A 179 -48.33 -3.44 -9.21
CA SER A 179 -48.33 -3.47 -7.75
C SER A 179 -48.09 -4.91 -7.27
N GLY A 180 -46.91 -5.19 -6.73
CA GLY A 180 -46.68 -6.38 -5.92
C GLY A 180 -45.45 -6.23 -5.06
N ASP A 181 -45.50 -6.92 -3.92
CA ASP A 181 -44.45 -6.95 -2.92
C ASP A 181 -43.31 -7.83 -3.42
N ALA A 182 -42.12 -7.23 -3.57
CA ALA A 182 -40.91 -7.91 -4.01
C ALA A 182 -39.88 -7.95 -2.88
N ALA A 183 -40.34 -8.24 -1.66
CA ALA A 183 -39.50 -8.30 -0.49
C ALA A 183 -38.82 -9.66 -0.29
N SER A 184 -37.76 -9.69 0.53
CA SER A 184 -37.13 -10.93 1.02
C SER A 184 -36.67 -11.90 -0.07
N ASN A 185 -36.39 -11.42 -1.29
CA ASN A 185 -35.87 -12.24 -2.37
C ASN A 185 -34.35 -12.35 -2.28
N THR A 186 -33.80 -13.43 -2.84
CA THR A 186 -32.36 -13.70 -2.87
C THR A 186 -31.86 -13.91 -4.30
N VAL A 187 -30.81 -13.17 -4.67
CA VAL A 187 -30.07 -13.36 -5.93
C VAL A 187 -28.66 -13.79 -5.55
N ASP A 188 -28.29 -15.05 -5.80
CA ASP A 188 -27.02 -15.60 -5.32
C ASP A 188 -26.39 -16.59 -6.32
N GLY A 189 -25.06 -16.63 -6.41
CA GLY A 189 -24.38 -17.62 -7.24
C GLY A 189 -24.60 -17.43 -8.75
N ASN A 190 -24.91 -16.23 -9.24
CA ASN A 190 -25.15 -15.93 -10.65
C ASN A 190 -24.00 -15.16 -11.31
N ILE A 191 -23.98 -15.14 -12.64
CA ILE A 191 -23.16 -14.25 -13.48
C ILE A 191 -24.09 -13.30 -14.24
N LEU A 192 -23.95 -11.99 -14.06
CA LEU A 192 -24.87 -10.98 -14.58
C LEU A 192 -24.11 -9.94 -15.42
N GLY A 193 -24.30 -10.00 -16.74
CA GLY A 193 -23.64 -9.14 -17.73
C GLY A 193 -22.34 -9.72 -18.35
N LEU A 194 -21.98 -10.95 -17.99
CA LEU A 194 -20.96 -11.76 -18.67
C LEU A 194 -21.57 -13.10 -19.12
N ARG A 195 -20.90 -13.80 -20.04
CA ARG A 195 -21.24 -15.18 -20.40
C ARG A 195 -20.90 -16.16 -19.26
N ALA A 196 -21.30 -17.42 -19.42
CA ALA A 196 -21.08 -18.48 -18.43
C ALA A 196 -19.60 -18.74 -18.08
N ASP A 197 -18.66 -18.30 -18.91
CA ASP A 197 -17.21 -18.37 -18.64
C ASP A 197 -16.74 -17.36 -17.59
N GLY A 198 -17.57 -16.38 -17.20
CA GLY A 198 -17.23 -15.35 -16.23
C GLY A 198 -16.17 -14.35 -16.71
N ILE A 199 -15.89 -14.30 -18.02
CA ILE A 199 -14.84 -13.46 -18.62
C ILE A 199 -15.37 -12.69 -19.82
N THR A 200 -16.15 -13.33 -20.70
CA THR A 200 -16.63 -12.73 -21.94
C THR A 200 -17.78 -11.78 -21.63
N ALA A 201 -17.59 -10.48 -21.89
CA ALA A 201 -18.60 -9.47 -21.65
C ALA A 201 -19.80 -9.64 -22.61
N ALA A 202 -21.00 -9.62 -22.03
CA ALA A 202 -22.27 -9.62 -22.74
C ALA A 202 -23.21 -8.72 -21.92
N ALA A 203 -23.18 -7.42 -22.17
CA ALA A 203 -23.82 -6.46 -21.27
C ALA A 203 -25.34 -6.63 -21.22
N ASN A 204 -25.94 -6.43 -20.04
CA ASN A 204 -27.33 -5.97 -19.99
C ASN A 204 -27.36 -4.45 -20.26
N GLY A 205 -28.44 -3.97 -20.86
CA GLY A 205 -28.59 -2.60 -21.34
C GLY A 205 -28.63 -1.55 -20.24
N VAL A 206 -28.93 -1.96 -19.00
CA VAL A 206 -29.03 -1.08 -17.84
C VAL A 206 -28.25 -1.68 -16.66
N TYR A 207 -28.89 -2.41 -15.74
CA TYR A 207 -28.23 -2.96 -14.55
C TYR A 207 -28.08 -4.48 -14.62
N GLY A 208 -27.09 -5.04 -13.91
CA GLY A 208 -27.08 -6.48 -13.65
C GLY A 208 -28.23 -6.88 -12.73
N VAL A 209 -28.40 -6.13 -11.64
CA VAL A 209 -29.51 -6.26 -10.69
C VAL A 209 -30.16 -4.90 -10.41
N SER A 210 -31.49 -4.86 -10.35
CA SER A 210 -32.25 -3.68 -9.93
C SER A 210 -33.27 -4.04 -8.87
N ILE A 211 -33.28 -3.29 -7.76
CA ILE A 211 -34.29 -3.34 -6.71
C ILE A 211 -35.12 -2.05 -6.82
N ALA A 212 -36.33 -2.18 -7.34
CA ALA A 212 -37.23 -1.06 -7.64
C ALA A 212 -38.69 -1.55 -7.67
N GLY A 213 -39.37 -1.43 -6.54
CA GLY A 213 -40.74 -1.89 -6.30
C GLY A 213 -41.68 -0.81 -5.74
N LEU A 214 -41.36 0.48 -5.94
CA LEU A 214 -42.16 1.62 -5.46
C LEU A 214 -42.32 1.63 -3.92
N GLY A 215 -41.27 1.26 -3.19
CA GLY A 215 -41.24 1.15 -1.73
C GLY A 215 -41.66 -0.21 -1.18
N LEU A 216 -41.84 -1.22 -2.05
CA LEU A 216 -42.30 -2.57 -1.70
C LEU A 216 -41.26 -3.66 -2.02
N ALA A 217 -39.99 -3.31 -2.24
CA ALA A 217 -38.92 -4.25 -2.52
C ALA A 217 -37.83 -4.17 -1.42
N SER A 218 -38.24 -4.44 -0.18
CA SER A 218 -37.36 -4.40 1.00
C SER A 218 -36.78 -5.77 1.39
N ASN A 219 -35.74 -5.79 2.22
CA ASN A 219 -35.17 -7.04 2.78
C ASN A 219 -34.62 -8.02 1.73
N ASN A 220 -34.32 -7.55 0.51
CA ASN A 220 -33.73 -8.38 -0.51
C ASN A 220 -32.22 -8.56 -0.28
N THR A 221 -31.70 -9.72 -0.66
CA THR A 221 -30.27 -10.04 -0.54
C THR A 221 -29.68 -10.34 -1.92
N ILE A 222 -28.68 -9.55 -2.31
CA ILE A 222 -27.86 -9.78 -3.49
C ILE A 222 -26.52 -10.34 -3.01
N GLY A 223 -26.35 -11.64 -3.16
CA GLY A 223 -25.16 -12.39 -2.78
C GLY A 223 -25.28 -13.10 -1.43
N GLY A 224 -24.19 -13.15 -0.67
CA GLY A 224 -24.13 -13.75 0.65
C GLY A 224 -22.70 -13.93 1.16
N LEU A 225 -22.56 -14.39 2.40
CA LEU A 225 -21.25 -14.58 3.05
C LEU A 225 -20.49 -15.83 2.60
N THR A 226 -21.17 -16.80 2.00
CA THR A 226 -20.55 -18.04 1.53
C THR A 226 -20.01 -17.85 0.12
N ALA A 227 -18.95 -18.60 -0.23
CA ALA A 227 -18.43 -18.63 -1.58
C ALA A 227 -19.52 -18.95 -2.62
N SER A 228 -20.45 -19.86 -2.29
CA SER A 228 -21.54 -20.30 -3.16
C SER A 228 -22.57 -19.23 -3.46
N ALA A 229 -22.72 -18.23 -2.57
CA ALA A 229 -23.73 -17.19 -2.71
C ALA A 229 -23.22 -15.99 -3.53
N ARG A 230 -21.91 -15.85 -3.71
CA ARG A 230 -21.27 -14.77 -4.49
C ARG A 230 -21.92 -14.64 -5.86
N ASN A 231 -22.24 -13.43 -6.30
CA ASN A 231 -22.52 -13.18 -7.72
C ASN A 231 -21.30 -12.52 -8.39
N ILE A 232 -21.20 -12.68 -9.69
CA ILE A 232 -20.34 -11.85 -10.57
C ILE A 232 -21.26 -10.89 -11.31
N ILE A 233 -21.10 -9.58 -11.10
CA ILE A 233 -22.00 -8.55 -11.65
C ILE A 233 -21.15 -7.51 -12.38
N SER A 234 -21.04 -7.66 -13.70
CA SER A 234 -19.99 -7.00 -14.48
C SER A 234 -20.44 -6.73 -15.91
N GLY A 235 -19.86 -5.70 -16.54
CA GLY A 235 -20.09 -5.37 -17.95
C GLY A 235 -21.43 -4.72 -18.26
N ASN A 236 -22.23 -4.34 -17.26
CA ASN A 236 -23.56 -3.73 -17.47
C ASN A 236 -23.46 -2.22 -17.78
N LEU A 237 -24.39 -1.68 -18.58
CA LEU A 237 -24.23 -0.37 -19.23
C LEU A 237 -24.74 0.86 -18.45
N ALA A 238 -25.53 0.69 -17.38
CA ALA A 238 -25.94 1.75 -16.46
C ALA A 238 -25.50 1.50 -15.00
N GLY A 239 -24.98 0.31 -14.67
CA GLY A 239 -24.33 0.00 -13.40
C GLY A 239 -24.42 -1.48 -13.04
N GLY A 240 -23.75 -1.91 -11.97
CA GLY A 240 -23.83 -3.29 -11.50
C GLY A 240 -25.15 -3.56 -10.78
N VAL A 241 -25.35 -2.91 -9.64
CA VAL A 241 -26.53 -3.06 -8.78
C VAL A 241 -27.18 -1.70 -8.55
N LEU A 242 -28.49 -1.59 -8.77
CA LEU A 242 -29.31 -0.43 -8.39
C LEU A 242 -30.23 -0.79 -7.22
N ILE A 243 -30.26 0.07 -6.20
CA ILE A 243 -31.30 0.12 -5.16
C ILE A 243 -31.98 1.48 -5.29
N ASN A 244 -33.27 1.51 -5.67
CA ASN A 244 -33.95 2.75 -6.02
C ASN A 244 -35.27 2.92 -5.29
N ALA A 245 -35.27 3.81 -4.30
CA ALA A 245 -36.39 4.08 -3.39
C ALA A 245 -36.83 2.83 -2.60
N GLU A 246 -35.87 2.01 -2.18
CA GLU A 246 -36.11 0.74 -1.48
C GLU A 246 -35.19 0.56 -0.28
N ASP A 247 -35.76 0.31 0.89
CA ASP A 247 -35.03 0.28 2.14
C ASP A 247 -34.69 -1.16 2.59
N ASN A 248 -33.73 -1.27 3.50
CA ASN A 248 -33.38 -2.52 4.19
C ASN A 248 -32.88 -3.64 3.26
N ASN A 249 -32.23 -3.30 2.13
CA ASN A 249 -31.65 -4.29 1.23
C ASN A 249 -30.17 -4.52 1.52
N THR A 250 -29.69 -5.72 1.19
CA THR A 250 -28.29 -6.12 1.42
C THR A 250 -27.62 -6.53 0.11
N VAL A 251 -26.49 -5.90 -0.21
CA VAL A 251 -25.58 -6.29 -1.28
C VAL A 251 -24.30 -6.81 -0.62
N ARG A 252 -24.08 -8.12 -0.63
CA ARG A 252 -22.99 -8.72 0.14
C ARG A 252 -22.23 -9.83 -0.58
N GLY A 253 -20.91 -9.82 -0.46
CA GLY A 253 -20.06 -10.94 -0.89
C GLY A 253 -19.93 -11.11 -2.40
N ASN A 254 -20.26 -10.09 -3.20
CA ASN A 254 -20.24 -10.14 -4.66
C ASN A 254 -18.91 -9.66 -5.25
N PHE A 255 -18.64 -10.05 -6.49
CA PHE A 255 -17.64 -9.38 -7.33
C PHE A 255 -18.35 -8.49 -8.34
N ILE A 256 -18.03 -7.19 -8.32
CA ILE A 256 -18.75 -6.16 -9.07
C ILE A 256 -17.75 -5.34 -9.89
N GLY A 257 -17.81 -5.48 -11.22
CA GLY A 257 -16.94 -4.78 -12.17
C GLY A 257 -15.66 -5.53 -12.55
N THR A 258 -15.50 -6.77 -12.10
CA THR A 258 -14.35 -7.64 -12.40
C THR A 258 -14.73 -8.88 -13.21
N ASP A 259 -13.75 -9.60 -13.72
CA ASP A 259 -13.94 -10.99 -14.13
C ASP A 259 -14.18 -11.91 -12.91
N ALA A 260 -14.52 -13.17 -13.19
CA ALA A 260 -14.77 -14.17 -12.16
C ALA A 260 -13.54 -14.46 -11.27
N ALA A 261 -12.32 -14.23 -11.76
CA ALA A 261 -11.11 -14.34 -10.96
C ALA A 261 -10.88 -13.13 -10.02
N GLY A 262 -11.57 -12.00 -10.22
CA GLY A 262 -11.35 -10.77 -9.45
C GLY A 262 -10.04 -10.06 -9.80
N THR A 263 -9.51 -10.27 -11.00
CA THR A 263 -8.17 -9.82 -11.41
C THR A 263 -8.18 -8.92 -12.65
N MET A 264 -9.20 -9.01 -13.51
CA MET A 264 -9.34 -8.17 -14.69
C MET A 264 -10.58 -7.29 -14.60
N SER A 265 -10.48 -6.07 -15.11
CA SER A 265 -11.65 -5.18 -15.21
C SER A 265 -12.61 -5.69 -16.27
N ARG A 266 -13.86 -5.79 -15.87
CA ARG A 266 -15.07 -5.95 -16.68
C ARG A 266 -16.10 -4.95 -16.17
N GLY A 267 -15.66 -3.69 -16.06
CA GLY A 267 -16.37 -2.66 -15.34
C GLY A 267 -17.82 -2.48 -15.76
N ASN A 268 -18.70 -2.26 -14.78
CA ASN A 268 -20.00 -1.68 -15.06
C ASN A 268 -19.83 -0.19 -15.35
N SER A 269 -20.79 0.41 -16.06
CA SER A 269 -20.76 1.81 -16.46
C SER A 269 -22.02 2.51 -15.99
N PRO A 270 -21.98 3.63 -15.24
CA PRO A 270 -20.81 4.16 -14.55
C PRO A 270 -20.54 3.46 -13.20
N TYR A 271 -21.56 2.98 -12.48
CA TYR A 271 -21.40 2.63 -11.06
C TYR A 271 -21.27 1.12 -10.81
N GLY A 272 -20.51 0.73 -9.78
CA GLY A 272 -20.59 -0.62 -9.23
C GLY A 272 -21.92 -0.86 -8.53
N VAL A 273 -22.17 -0.12 -7.45
CA VAL A 273 -23.42 -0.13 -6.68
C VAL A 273 -23.98 1.29 -6.61
N PHE A 274 -25.25 1.46 -6.96
CA PHE A 274 -25.96 2.73 -6.87
C PHE A 274 -27.14 2.62 -5.89
N ILE A 275 -27.11 3.41 -4.82
CA ILE A 275 -28.21 3.60 -3.87
C ILE A 275 -28.84 4.96 -4.13
N ASN A 276 -30.12 4.98 -4.53
CA ASN A 276 -30.84 6.19 -4.88
C ASN A 276 -32.12 6.33 -4.06
N GLN A 277 -32.26 7.43 -3.33
CA GLN A 277 -33.44 7.77 -2.51
C GLN A 277 -33.83 6.64 -1.52
N ALA A 278 -32.85 5.95 -0.95
CA ALA A 278 -33.05 4.70 -0.23
C ALA A 278 -32.22 4.62 1.06
N SER A 279 -32.80 4.08 2.11
CA SER A 279 -32.24 4.07 3.47
C SER A 279 -32.01 2.69 4.04
N ASN A 280 -31.16 2.61 5.07
CA ASN A 280 -30.89 1.38 5.83
C ASN A 280 -30.39 0.22 4.96
N ASN A 281 -29.74 0.50 3.83
CA ASN A 281 -29.18 -0.53 2.97
C ASN A 281 -27.75 -0.87 3.40
N VAL A 282 -27.37 -2.14 3.23
CA VAL A 282 -26.05 -2.64 3.62
C VAL A 282 -25.27 -3.10 2.39
N VAL A 283 -24.14 -2.46 2.11
CA VAL A 283 -23.16 -2.90 1.11
C VAL A 283 -21.96 -3.44 1.86
N SER A 284 -21.76 -4.77 1.88
CA SER A 284 -20.68 -5.36 2.67
C SER A 284 -19.91 -6.50 2.04
N ALA A 285 -18.63 -6.67 2.39
CA ALA A 285 -17.82 -7.82 1.96
C ALA A 285 -17.75 -8.01 0.43
N ASN A 286 -17.97 -6.96 -0.37
CA ASN A 286 -17.92 -7.04 -1.83
C ASN A 286 -16.51 -6.67 -2.34
N LEU A 287 -16.14 -7.25 -3.48
CA LEU A 287 -15.07 -6.73 -4.34
C LEU A 287 -15.70 -5.79 -5.38
N ILE A 288 -15.47 -4.48 -5.24
CA ILE A 288 -16.08 -3.44 -6.09
C ILE A 288 -14.95 -2.68 -6.79
N SER A 289 -14.55 -3.20 -7.94
CA SER A 289 -13.30 -2.80 -8.60
C SER A 289 -13.44 -2.79 -10.11
N GLY A 290 -12.62 -1.99 -10.79
CA GLY A 290 -12.61 -1.94 -12.24
C GLY A 290 -13.83 -1.30 -12.89
N ASN A 291 -14.74 -0.66 -12.14
CA ASN A 291 -15.92 0.03 -12.68
C ASN A 291 -15.53 1.31 -13.42
N LEU A 292 -16.35 1.73 -14.40
CA LEU A 292 -16.03 2.84 -15.31
C LEU A 292 -16.36 4.23 -14.72
N GLY A 293 -16.87 4.28 -13.50
CA GLY A 293 -17.15 5.47 -12.68
C GLY A 293 -16.85 5.17 -11.22
N ASP A 294 -17.78 5.51 -10.31
CA ASP A 294 -17.63 5.27 -8.87
C ASP A 294 -17.84 3.80 -8.50
N GLY A 295 -17.15 3.34 -7.45
CA GLY A 295 -17.39 2.01 -6.87
C GLY A 295 -18.79 1.92 -6.26
N VAL A 296 -19.03 2.68 -5.20
CA VAL A 296 -20.34 2.84 -4.55
C VAL A 296 -20.80 4.29 -4.67
N TYR A 297 -21.98 4.52 -5.22
CA TYR A 297 -22.59 5.84 -5.37
C TYR A 297 -23.89 5.92 -4.57
N VAL A 298 -24.04 6.93 -3.72
CA VAL A 298 -25.22 7.18 -2.89
C VAL A 298 -25.78 8.56 -3.22
N ALA A 299 -27.06 8.62 -3.59
CA ALA A 299 -27.73 9.86 -3.95
C ALA A 299 -29.18 9.91 -3.45
N GLY A 300 -29.74 11.12 -3.32
CA GLY A 300 -31.14 11.35 -2.93
C GLY A 300 -31.29 12.05 -1.59
N ASP A 301 -32.34 12.86 -1.44
CA ASP A 301 -32.62 13.55 -0.15
C ASP A 301 -33.00 12.55 0.95
N THR A 302 -33.62 11.44 0.55
CA THR A 302 -34.10 10.43 1.49
C THR A 302 -33.10 9.31 1.72
N SER A 303 -31.91 9.37 1.13
CA SER A 303 -30.89 8.32 1.33
C SER A 303 -30.21 8.48 2.68
N SER A 304 -30.68 7.74 3.69
CA SER A 304 -30.16 7.84 5.06
C SER A 304 -29.68 6.49 5.62
N ASP A 305 -28.77 6.53 6.59
CA ASP A 305 -28.44 5.37 7.42
C ASP A 305 -27.95 4.15 6.61
N ASN A 306 -27.37 4.38 5.44
CA ASN A 306 -26.79 3.33 4.61
C ASN A 306 -25.42 2.93 5.18
N VAL A 307 -25.15 1.63 5.19
CA VAL A 307 -23.93 1.06 5.79
C VAL A 307 -23.07 0.42 4.71
N ILE A 308 -21.83 0.88 4.60
CA ILE A 308 -20.85 0.40 3.62
C ILE A 308 -19.65 -0.15 4.40
N THR A 309 -19.53 -1.46 4.55
CA THR A 309 -18.53 -2.10 5.46
C THR A 309 -17.77 -3.26 4.84
N ASN A 310 -16.51 -3.47 5.22
CA ASN A 310 -15.72 -4.63 4.81
C ASN A 310 -15.61 -4.84 3.29
N ASN A 311 -15.78 -3.81 2.46
CA ASN A 311 -15.63 -3.93 1.02
C ASN A 311 -14.16 -3.74 0.61
N VAL A 312 -13.76 -4.36 -0.48
CA VAL A 312 -12.50 -4.08 -1.19
C VAL A 312 -12.86 -3.26 -2.42
N ILE A 313 -12.41 -2.01 -2.49
CA ILE A 313 -12.83 -1.03 -3.49
C ILE A 313 -11.61 -0.47 -4.21
N GLY A 314 -11.48 -0.79 -5.51
CA GLY A 314 -10.39 -0.32 -6.38
C GLY A 314 -9.11 -1.17 -6.34
N ALA A 315 -9.07 -2.23 -5.54
CA ALA A 315 -8.01 -3.24 -5.52
C ALA A 315 -8.54 -4.62 -5.93
N THR A 316 -7.65 -5.58 -6.21
CA THR A 316 -8.02 -7.01 -6.27
C THR A 316 -8.19 -7.61 -4.87
N LEU A 317 -8.58 -8.87 -4.76
CA LEU A 317 -8.62 -9.60 -3.47
C LEU A 317 -7.26 -9.71 -2.76
N ASN A 318 -6.15 -9.49 -3.46
CA ASN A 318 -4.82 -9.41 -2.84
C ASN A 318 -4.66 -8.12 -2.00
N LEU A 319 -5.59 -7.17 -2.13
CA LEU A 319 -5.58 -5.83 -1.53
C LEU A 319 -4.45 -4.93 -2.04
N THR A 320 -3.30 -5.48 -2.45
CA THR A 320 -2.15 -4.69 -2.87
C THR A 320 -2.05 -4.50 -4.38
N ILE A 321 -2.78 -5.28 -5.19
CA ILE A 321 -2.76 -5.15 -6.66
C ILE A 321 -3.87 -4.18 -7.10
N PRO A 322 -3.54 -3.09 -7.83
CA PRO A 322 -4.52 -2.13 -8.32
C PRO A 322 -5.52 -2.76 -9.30
N LEU A 323 -6.80 -2.45 -9.10
CA LEU A 323 -7.87 -2.69 -10.07
C LEU A 323 -8.88 -1.53 -9.99
N PRO A 324 -8.45 -0.33 -10.44
CA PRO A 324 -9.06 0.92 -10.03
C PRO A 324 -10.49 1.09 -10.55
N ASN A 325 -11.37 1.67 -9.74
CA ASN A 325 -12.57 2.34 -10.27
C ASN A 325 -12.14 3.66 -10.92
N ARG A 326 -12.79 4.06 -12.02
CA ARG A 326 -12.35 5.23 -12.81
C ARG A 326 -12.62 6.58 -12.15
N LEU A 327 -13.47 6.64 -11.13
CA LEU A 327 -13.70 7.83 -10.32
C LEU A 327 -13.42 7.48 -8.85
N HIS A 328 -14.37 7.73 -7.95
CA HIS A 328 -14.19 7.58 -6.52
C HIS A 328 -14.41 6.13 -6.07
N GLY A 329 -13.84 5.77 -4.92
CA GLY A 329 -14.17 4.51 -4.27
C GLY A 329 -15.62 4.50 -3.79
N VAL A 330 -15.93 5.44 -2.89
CA VAL A 330 -17.29 5.71 -2.39
C VAL A 330 -17.61 7.18 -2.63
N HIS A 331 -18.79 7.47 -3.15
CA HIS A 331 -19.26 8.83 -3.37
C HIS A 331 -20.70 8.98 -2.84
N VAL A 332 -20.85 9.82 -1.82
CA VAL A 332 -22.15 10.19 -1.25
C VAL A 332 -22.46 11.61 -1.71
N ILE A 333 -23.20 11.75 -2.81
CA ILE A 333 -23.45 13.08 -3.39
C ILE A 333 -24.51 13.86 -2.60
N ARG A 334 -25.47 13.13 -2.01
CA ARG A 334 -26.57 13.64 -1.19
C ARG A 334 -27.15 12.51 -0.34
N GLY A 335 -27.47 12.80 0.91
CA GLY A 335 -28.01 11.84 1.86
C GLY A 335 -27.76 12.26 3.31
N LEU A 336 -28.03 11.38 4.27
CA LEU A 336 -27.72 11.62 5.68
C LEU A 336 -27.14 10.36 6.32
N ASN A 337 -26.37 10.53 7.40
CA ASN A 337 -26.08 9.47 8.37
C ASN A 337 -25.50 8.16 7.81
N SER A 338 -24.84 8.19 6.65
CA SER A 338 -24.25 6.97 6.09
C SER A 338 -23.00 6.58 6.89
N MET A 339 -22.86 5.31 7.20
CA MET A 339 -21.70 4.76 7.88
C MET A 339 -20.79 4.06 6.86
N ILE A 340 -19.61 4.62 6.63
CA ILE A 340 -18.59 4.08 5.75
C ILE A 340 -17.48 3.50 6.63
N GLY A 341 -17.42 2.17 6.70
CA GLY A 341 -16.58 1.42 7.62
C GLY A 341 -17.29 1.18 8.96
N GLY A 342 -16.52 1.05 10.04
CA GLY A 342 -17.06 0.78 11.37
C GLY A 342 -15.97 0.69 12.43
N THR A 343 -16.38 0.41 13.67
CA THR A 343 -15.46 0.40 14.83
C THR A 343 -15.07 -1.00 15.27
N SER A 344 -15.83 -2.03 14.87
CA SER A 344 -15.48 -3.42 15.16
C SER A 344 -14.39 -3.92 14.20
N PRO A 345 -13.51 -4.84 14.65
CA PRO A 345 -12.54 -5.47 13.76
C PRO A 345 -13.21 -6.07 12.52
N GLY A 346 -12.71 -5.71 11.34
CA GLY A 346 -13.21 -6.20 10.05
C GLY A 346 -14.42 -5.45 9.48
N GLU A 347 -14.90 -4.37 10.11
CA GLU A 347 -15.93 -3.50 9.52
C GLU A 347 -15.36 -2.46 8.56
N GLY A 348 -14.08 -2.08 8.73
CA GLY A 348 -13.39 -1.14 7.85
C GLY A 348 -13.30 -1.62 6.40
N ASN A 349 -13.56 -0.73 5.45
CA ASN A 349 -13.33 -1.02 4.03
C ASN A 349 -11.85 -0.87 3.68
N VAL A 350 -11.41 -1.57 2.63
CA VAL A 350 -10.15 -1.29 1.94
C VAL A 350 -10.49 -0.47 0.69
N ILE A 351 -10.09 0.78 0.64
CA ILE A 351 -10.41 1.72 -0.43
C ILE A 351 -9.11 2.26 -1.01
N ALA A 352 -8.71 1.70 -2.16
CA ALA A 352 -7.40 1.96 -2.71
C ALA A 352 -7.38 2.05 -4.22
N TYR A 353 -6.38 2.76 -4.75
CA TYR A 353 -6.07 2.85 -6.17
C TYR A 353 -7.14 3.51 -7.06
N ASN A 354 -8.24 4.02 -6.51
CA ASN A 354 -9.28 4.67 -7.31
C ASN A 354 -8.70 5.92 -8.02
N LEU A 355 -9.17 6.21 -9.24
CA LEU A 355 -8.62 7.34 -10.02
C LEU A 355 -9.16 8.70 -9.55
N GLY A 356 -10.13 8.72 -8.64
CA GLY A 356 -10.55 9.89 -7.87
C GLY A 356 -10.19 9.74 -6.39
N ALA A 357 -11.02 10.33 -5.54
CA ALA A 357 -10.89 10.21 -4.08
C ALA A 357 -11.21 8.80 -3.60
N GLY A 358 -10.64 8.40 -2.46
CA GLY A 358 -11.09 7.18 -1.78
C GLY A 358 -12.57 7.29 -1.43
N ILE A 359 -12.92 8.32 -0.66
CA ILE A 359 -14.30 8.69 -0.29
C ILE A 359 -14.53 10.15 -0.66
N LEU A 360 -15.61 10.45 -1.37
CA LEU A 360 -16.09 11.81 -1.64
C LEU A 360 -17.46 12.02 -1.00
N ILE A 361 -17.59 13.02 -0.13
CA ILE A 361 -18.88 13.54 0.33
C ILE A 361 -19.21 14.77 -0.51
N GLY A 362 -20.21 14.69 -1.38
CA GLY A 362 -20.57 15.73 -2.34
C GLY A 362 -21.15 17.00 -1.71
N ASN A 363 -21.29 18.04 -2.53
CA ASN A 363 -21.65 19.39 -2.10
C ASN A 363 -23.16 19.71 -2.12
N LEU A 364 -24.02 18.76 -2.48
CA LEU A 364 -25.47 19.00 -2.51
C LEU A 364 -26.03 18.90 -1.09
N HIS A 365 -26.87 19.83 -0.67
CA HIS A 365 -27.43 19.84 0.70
C HIS A 365 -28.87 19.27 0.71
N PRO A 366 -29.29 18.52 1.75
CA PRO A 366 -28.50 18.08 2.92
C PRO A 366 -27.53 16.90 2.61
N ASN A 367 -26.34 16.90 3.24
CA ASN A 367 -25.32 15.84 3.10
C ASN A 367 -24.41 15.75 4.34
N THR A 368 -24.99 15.46 5.50
CA THR A 368 -24.33 15.47 6.82
C THR A 368 -24.54 14.16 7.59
N GLY A 369 -23.79 14.01 8.67
CA GLY A 369 -23.80 12.87 9.58
C GLY A 369 -23.06 11.65 9.05
N HIS A 370 -22.25 11.80 8.00
CA HIS A 370 -21.53 10.68 7.40
C HIS A 370 -20.32 10.30 8.25
N SER A 371 -20.42 9.15 8.91
CA SER A 371 -19.35 8.59 9.71
C SER A 371 -18.40 7.76 8.85
N ILE A 372 -17.11 8.11 8.89
CA ILE A 372 -16.05 7.43 8.13
C ILE A 372 -15.09 6.81 9.14
N LEU A 373 -15.23 5.51 9.42
CA LEU A 373 -14.63 4.87 10.60
C LEU A 373 -13.81 3.64 10.22
N GLY A 374 -12.58 3.56 10.71
CA GLY A 374 -11.76 2.34 10.68
C GLY A 374 -11.38 1.83 9.29
N ASN A 375 -11.55 2.64 8.24
CA ASN A 375 -11.21 2.25 6.87
C ASN A 375 -9.70 2.25 6.64
N SER A 376 -9.23 1.35 5.77
CA SER A 376 -7.90 1.39 5.17
C SER A 376 -8.00 2.12 3.83
N ILE A 377 -7.56 3.37 3.79
CA ILE A 377 -7.66 4.24 2.61
C ILE A 377 -6.24 4.59 2.16
N TYR A 378 -5.86 4.25 0.91
CA TYR A 378 -4.50 4.52 0.42
C TYR A 378 -4.35 4.42 -1.11
N ALA A 379 -3.33 5.06 -1.63
CA ALA A 379 -2.94 5.07 -3.04
C ALA A 379 -4.07 5.48 -4.01
N ASN A 380 -5.05 6.26 -3.57
CA ASN A 380 -6.02 6.88 -4.47
C ASN A 380 -5.37 8.07 -5.19
N GLN A 381 -5.86 8.45 -6.37
CA GLN A 381 -5.19 9.50 -7.17
C GLN A 381 -5.47 10.91 -6.67
N THR A 382 -6.49 11.12 -5.85
CA THR A 382 -6.72 12.40 -5.16
C THR A 382 -6.76 12.18 -3.65
N LEU A 383 -7.47 12.99 -2.88
CA LEU A 383 -7.56 12.81 -1.42
C LEU A 383 -8.14 11.44 -1.02
N GLY A 384 -7.70 10.92 0.12
CA GLY A 384 -8.29 9.71 0.71
C GLY A 384 -9.74 9.93 1.12
N ILE A 385 -10.01 11.05 1.80
CA ILE A 385 -11.35 11.54 2.13
C ILE A 385 -11.41 12.97 1.60
N ALA A 386 -12.43 13.27 0.82
CA ALA A 386 -12.69 14.55 0.21
C ALA A 386 -14.06 15.08 0.64
N LEU A 387 -14.12 16.32 1.11
CA LEU A 387 -15.35 17.03 1.43
C LEU A 387 -15.64 18.06 0.31
N ALA A 388 -16.68 17.78 -0.49
CA ALA A 388 -17.11 18.43 -1.74
C ALA A 388 -16.15 18.51 -2.91
N SER A 389 -14.85 18.60 -2.67
CA SER A 389 -13.85 18.86 -3.70
C SER A 389 -12.57 18.06 -3.43
N ALA A 390 -11.74 17.91 -4.44
CA ALA A 390 -10.46 17.21 -4.32
C ALA A 390 -9.37 18.03 -3.60
N SER A 391 -9.73 19.13 -2.94
CA SER A 391 -8.85 19.96 -2.12
C SER A 391 -9.28 19.88 -0.67
N VAL A 392 -8.31 20.00 0.23
CA VAL A 392 -8.58 19.91 1.66
C VAL A 392 -9.22 21.21 2.14
N ASP A 393 -10.31 21.08 2.86
CA ASP A 393 -10.95 22.18 3.59
C ASP A 393 -10.05 22.67 4.73
N THR A 394 -10.04 23.97 5.01
CA THR A 394 -9.19 24.54 6.06
C THR A 394 -9.88 24.50 7.41
N ASN A 395 -9.17 24.12 8.47
CA ASN A 395 -9.72 24.23 9.82
C ASN A 395 -10.07 25.68 10.20
N ASP A 396 -11.27 25.91 10.73
CA ASP A 396 -11.73 27.21 11.23
C ASP A 396 -11.92 27.22 12.77
N PRO A 397 -11.76 28.37 13.47
CA PRO A 397 -11.93 28.42 14.91
C PRO A 397 -13.36 28.09 15.38
N GLY A 398 -13.51 26.99 16.09
CA GLY A 398 -14.76 26.58 16.73
C GLY A 398 -15.73 25.81 15.83
N ASP A 399 -15.32 25.44 14.61
CA ASP A 399 -16.12 24.66 13.64
C ASP A 399 -17.48 25.32 13.38
N VAL A 400 -17.43 26.57 12.92
CA VAL A 400 -18.64 27.36 12.65
C VAL A 400 -19.23 27.10 11.27
N ASP A 401 -18.56 26.26 10.48
CA ASP A 401 -18.96 25.91 9.14
C ASP A 401 -20.27 25.09 9.12
N ILE A 402 -20.93 25.16 7.96
CA ILE A 402 -22.14 24.40 7.65
C ILE A 402 -21.94 23.77 6.27
N GLY A 403 -22.60 22.65 6.00
CA GLY A 403 -22.62 22.10 4.65
C GLY A 403 -22.55 20.59 4.63
N TYR A 404 -21.57 20.05 3.92
CA TYR A 404 -21.34 18.62 3.79
C TYR A 404 -20.45 18.16 4.95
N ASN A 405 -20.94 17.17 5.70
CA ASN A 405 -20.34 16.76 6.97
C ASN A 405 -20.00 17.91 7.94
N ASP A 406 -20.78 19.00 7.88
CA ASP A 406 -20.53 20.28 8.55
C ASP A 406 -19.08 20.82 8.42
N ARG A 407 -18.34 20.33 7.41
CA ARG A 407 -16.91 20.58 7.19
C ARG A 407 -16.04 20.39 8.43
N GLN A 408 -16.42 19.41 9.24
CA GLN A 408 -15.75 19.02 10.48
C GLN A 408 -14.23 19.21 10.42
N ASN A 409 -13.68 19.95 11.39
CA ASN A 409 -12.24 20.15 11.51
C ASN A 409 -11.49 18.83 11.74
N TYR A 410 -10.31 18.68 11.13
CA TYR A 410 -9.40 17.57 11.38
C TYR A 410 -8.41 17.86 12.53
N PRO A 411 -7.87 16.83 13.20
CA PRO A 411 -6.83 17.01 14.20
C PRO A 411 -5.55 17.62 13.62
N VAL A 412 -4.83 18.41 14.42
CA VAL A 412 -3.47 18.89 14.10
C VAL A 412 -2.47 18.11 14.94
N LEU A 413 -1.67 17.27 14.30
CA LEU A 413 -0.67 16.43 14.96
C LEU A 413 0.61 17.22 15.26
N ALA A 414 1.20 16.99 16.44
CA ALA A 414 2.38 17.69 16.92
C ALA A 414 3.59 16.78 17.13
N SER A 415 3.38 15.51 17.54
CA SER A 415 4.46 14.54 17.74
C SER A 415 4.01 13.12 17.42
N ALA A 416 4.90 12.35 16.80
CA ALA A 416 4.77 10.91 16.58
C ALA A 416 6.15 10.27 16.80
N LEU A 417 6.28 9.41 17.80
CA LEU A 417 7.54 8.78 18.20
C LEU A 417 7.54 7.27 17.91
N PRO A 418 8.70 6.63 17.65
CA PRO A 418 8.79 5.19 17.40
C PRO A 418 8.24 4.32 18.54
N SER A 419 8.21 4.86 19.76
CA SER A 419 7.60 4.22 20.93
C SER A 419 6.07 4.02 20.81
N GLY A 420 5.41 4.62 19.81
CA GLY A 420 3.96 4.60 19.65
C GLY A 420 3.25 5.82 20.26
N SER A 421 3.98 6.74 20.90
CA SER A 421 3.38 7.97 21.43
C SER A 421 3.05 8.94 20.31
N ILE A 422 1.75 9.29 20.21
CA ILE A 422 1.23 10.27 19.26
C ILE A 422 0.50 11.36 20.03
N SER A 423 0.74 12.62 19.71
CA SER A 423 0.07 13.77 20.32
C SER A 423 -0.25 14.88 19.33
N GLY A 424 -1.25 15.68 19.66
CA GLY A 424 -1.72 16.81 18.86
C GLY A 424 -2.83 17.58 19.57
N SER A 425 -3.59 18.33 18.81
CA SER A 425 -4.76 19.08 19.28
C SER A 425 -5.91 19.01 18.27
N LEU A 426 -7.13 19.19 18.75
CA LEU A 426 -8.30 19.47 17.94
C LEU A 426 -8.92 20.78 18.42
N ASN A 427 -9.24 21.66 17.47
CA ASN A 427 -10.15 22.78 17.69
C ASN A 427 -11.39 22.51 16.85
N SER A 428 -12.56 22.35 17.48
CA SER A 428 -13.83 22.09 16.79
C SER A 428 -15.00 22.60 17.65
N LEU A 429 -16.24 22.17 17.38
CA LEU A 429 -17.43 22.59 18.11
C LEU A 429 -17.24 22.44 19.62
N ALA A 430 -17.53 23.49 20.38
CA ALA A 430 -17.30 23.55 21.83
C ALA A 430 -18.14 22.52 22.61
N ASN A 431 -17.60 22.04 23.74
CA ASN A 431 -18.23 21.05 24.64
C ASN A 431 -18.75 19.79 23.94
N THR A 432 -18.12 19.39 22.84
CA THR A 432 -18.54 18.28 21.98
C THR A 432 -17.50 17.17 22.03
N THR A 433 -17.96 15.92 22.03
CA THR A 433 -17.07 14.75 22.06
C THR A 433 -16.82 14.24 20.66
N PHE A 434 -15.55 14.12 20.30
CA PHE A 434 -15.08 13.62 19.03
C PHE A 434 -14.36 12.29 19.21
N ARG A 435 -14.64 11.34 18.33
CA ARG A 435 -13.77 10.18 18.12
C ARG A 435 -12.63 10.59 17.20
N VAL A 436 -11.39 10.49 17.66
CA VAL A 436 -10.22 10.74 16.82
C VAL A 436 -9.54 9.43 16.49
N GLU A 437 -9.42 9.12 15.20
CA GLU A 437 -8.71 7.94 14.69
C GLU A 437 -7.34 8.32 14.17
N PHE A 438 -6.35 7.45 14.39
CA PHE A 438 -4.98 7.65 13.94
C PHE A 438 -4.57 6.52 13.01
N PHE A 439 -3.83 6.86 11.96
CA PHE A 439 -3.41 5.94 10.92
C PHE A 439 -1.94 6.15 10.57
N THR A 440 -1.27 5.10 10.11
CA THR A 440 0.07 5.22 9.51
C THR A 440 0.07 4.80 8.04
N SER A 441 0.92 5.48 7.28
CA SER A 441 1.20 5.21 5.87
C SER A 441 2.72 5.25 5.61
N PRO A 442 3.25 4.43 4.68
CA PRO A 442 4.69 4.42 4.39
C PRO A 442 5.24 5.75 3.85
N ALA A 443 4.39 6.56 3.23
CA ALA A 443 4.74 7.87 2.70
C ALA A 443 3.53 8.81 2.79
N CYS A 444 3.78 10.11 2.78
CA CYS A 444 2.73 11.11 2.66
C CYS A 444 2.15 11.09 1.25
N HIS A 445 0.83 11.29 1.16
CA HIS A 445 0.16 11.54 -0.11
C HIS A 445 0.62 12.90 -0.68
N PHE A 446 0.62 13.05 -2.01
CA PHE A 446 1.19 14.24 -2.68
C PHE A 446 0.49 15.56 -2.33
N SER A 447 -0.75 15.51 -1.80
CA SER A 447 -1.47 16.68 -1.30
C SER A 447 -0.89 17.25 0.00
N GLY A 448 0.03 16.55 0.67
CA GLY A 448 0.55 16.92 1.98
C GLY A 448 -0.37 16.53 3.15
N HIS A 449 -1.63 16.19 2.86
CA HIS A 449 -2.58 15.56 3.78
C HIS A 449 -2.71 14.10 3.37
N GLY A 450 -2.29 13.22 4.26
CA GLY A 450 -2.08 11.80 3.94
C GLY A 450 -3.37 11.02 3.87
N GLU A 451 -3.28 9.79 3.37
CA GLU A 451 -4.33 8.80 3.52
C GLU A 451 -4.03 7.90 4.72
N GLY A 452 -5.04 7.19 5.24
CA GLY A 452 -4.90 6.29 6.37
C GLY A 452 -4.82 4.81 5.96
N ARG A 453 -3.61 4.29 5.68
CA ARG A 453 -3.44 2.88 5.26
C ARG A 453 -3.65 1.89 6.40
N VAL A 454 -2.98 2.09 7.53
CA VAL A 454 -3.00 1.15 8.67
C VAL A 454 -3.57 1.86 9.88
N PHE A 455 -4.67 1.33 10.43
CA PHE A 455 -5.28 1.84 11.66
C PHE A 455 -4.37 1.59 12.87
N LEU A 456 -4.04 2.64 13.61
CA LEU A 456 -3.18 2.59 14.80
C LEU A 456 -3.97 2.55 16.11
N GLY A 457 -5.16 3.13 16.10
CA GLY A 457 -6.01 3.27 17.29
C GLY A 457 -6.90 4.50 17.23
N ALA A 458 -7.77 4.64 18.24
CA ALA A 458 -8.67 5.77 18.37
C ALA A 458 -8.87 6.15 19.85
N GLY A 459 -9.28 7.40 20.08
CA GLY A 459 -9.69 7.90 21.40
C GLY A 459 -10.93 8.80 21.31
N SER A 460 -11.59 9.00 22.45
CA SER A 460 -12.69 9.96 22.59
C SER A 460 -12.19 11.20 23.34
N PHE A 461 -12.35 12.37 22.73
CA PHE A 461 -11.83 13.64 23.24
C PHE A 461 -12.95 14.68 23.25
N THR A 462 -13.15 15.36 24.38
CA THR A 462 -14.19 16.39 24.54
C THR A 462 -13.57 17.77 24.52
N THR A 463 -14.02 18.64 23.62
CA THR A 463 -13.60 20.03 23.53
C THR A 463 -14.06 20.85 24.73
N ASP A 464 -13.26 21.85 25.11
CA ASP A 464 -13.65 22.82 26.13
C ASP A 464 -14.68 23.84 25.61
N GLY A 465 -15.03 24.82 26.44
CA GLY A 465 -15.95 25.90 26.07
C GLY A 465 -15.46 26.83 24.96
N ALA A 466 -14.18 26.74 24.57
CA ALA A 466 -13.57 27.45 23.45
C ALA A 466 -13.29 26.53 22.25
N GLY A 467 -13.76 25.27 22.29
CA GLY A 467 -13.59 24.32 21.19
C GLY A 467 -12.29 23.54 21.21
N ASN A 468 -11.42 23.68 22.22
CA ASN A 468 -10.08 23.09 22.21
C ASN A 468 -10.01 21.78 23.01
N VAL A 469 -9.24 20.81 22.51
CA VAL A 469 -8.84 19.62 23.29
C VAL A 469 -7.47 19.10 22.84
N PRO A 470 -6.56 18.77 23.76
CA PRO A 470 -5.37 17.99 23.42
C PRO A 470 -5.77 16.55 23.08
N VAL A 471 -5.21 16.00 22.00
CA VAL A 471 -5.44 14.61 21.60
C VAL A 471 -4.14 13.84 21.75
N SER A 472 -4.22 12.63 22.32
CA SER A 472 -3.06 11.76 22.43
C SER A 472 -3.47 10.30 22.57
N ILE A 473 -2.66 9.41 21.99
CA ILE A 473 -2.80 7.96 22.16
C ILE A 473 -1.42 7.33 22.33
N ALA A 474 -1.41 6.12 22.88
CA ALA A 474 -0.27 5.22 22.81
C ALA A 474 -0.61 4.07 21.85
N ALA A 475 -0.08 4.13 20.64
CA ALA A 475 -0.17 3.07 19.64
C ALA A 475 0.92 2.00 19.90
N GLY A 476 0.93 0.95 19.06
CA GLY A 476 2.10 0.06 18.96
C GLY A 476 3.32 0.79 18.38
N ALA A 477 4.47 0.09 18.35
CA ALA A 477 5.70 0.64 17.79
C ALA A 477 5.49 1.15 16.36
N LEU A 478 6.00 2.35 16.09
CA LEU A 478 5.89 3.01 14.79
C LEU A 478 7.22 2.92 14.03
N THR A 479 7.14 2.75 12.72
CA THR A 479 8.30 2.76 11.84
C THR A 479 8.77 4.20 11.61
N ALA A 480 10.03 4.50 11.94
CA ALA A 480 10.63 5.81 11.66
C ALA A 480 10.56 6.12 10.15
N GLY A 481 10.28 7.37 9.80
CA GLY A 481 10.14 7.82 8.41
C GLY A 481 8.78 7.52 7.77
N HIS A 482 7.94 6.65 8.33
CA HIS A 482 6.52 6.61 7.98
C HIS A 482 5.83 7.90 8.41
N VAL A 483 4.62 8.14 7.91
CA VAL A 483 3.78 9.26 8.34
C VAL A 483 2.58 8.79 9.13
N VAL A 484 2.09 9.66 10.00
CA VAL A 484 0.84 9.52 10.75
C VAL A 484 -0.15 10.57 10.26
N THR A 485 -1.41 10.17 10.11
CA THR A 485 -2.56 11.06 9.89
C THR A 485 -3.67 10.73 10.86
N ALA A 486 -4.62 11.64 11.00
CA ALA A 486 -5.78 11.44 11.85
C ALA A 486 -7.06 12.03 11.24
N THR A 487 -8.20 11.48 11.64
CA THR A 487 -9.54 12.03 11.37
C THR A 487 -10.25 12.29 12.70
N ALA A 488 -11.25 13.17 12.70
CA ALA A 488 -12.12 13.45 13.84
C ALA A 488 -13.57 13.26 13.42
N THR A 489 -14.32 12.46 14.19
CA THR A 489 -15.74 12.22 13.99
C THR A 489 -16.53 12.77 15.18
N ASN A 490 -17.46 13.68 14.94
CA ASN A 490 -18.41 14.14 15.95
C ASN A 490 -19.31 12.97 16.38
N GLN A 491 -19.29 12.61 17.67
CA GLN A 491 -20.03 11.43 18.16
C GLN A 491 -21.55 11.64 18.26
N ILE A 492 -22.02 12.88 18.13
CA ILE A 492 -23.45 13.19 18.16
C ILE A 492 -24.03 13.15 16.75
N THR A 493 -23.38 13.81 15.80
CA THR A 493 -23.90 13.95 14.44
C THR A 493 -23.39 12.85 13.51
N GLY A 494 -22.19 12.31 13.74
CA GLY A 494 -21.51 11.37 12.86
C GLY A 494 -20.57 12.05 11.86
N ASP A 495 -20.54 13.38 11.80
CA ASP A 495 -19.70 14.11 10.84
C ASP A 495 -18.21 13.81 11.06
N THR A 496 -17.56 13.30 10.03
CA THR A 496 -16.12 12.98 10.00
C THR A 496 -15.36 13.93 9.09
N SER A 497 -14.22 14.42 9.57
CA SER A 497 -13.30 15.26 8.81
C SER A 497 -12.55 14.51 7.72
N GLU A 498 -11.93 15.28 6.83
CA GLU A 498 -10.83 14.78 5.99
C GLU A 498 -9.62 14.35 6.86
N PHE A 499 -8.62 13.75 6.24
CA PHE A 499 -7.38 13.44 6.95
C PHE A 499 -6.59 14.71 7.29
N SER A 500 -5.97 14.71 8.47
CA SER A 500 -5.00 15.71 8.88
C SER A 500 -3.79 15.78 7.94
N ALA A 501 -3.01 16.86 8.07
CA ALA A 501 -1.66 16.91 7.55
C ALA A 501 -0.83 15.71 8.03
N CYS A 502 0.06 15.23 7.15
CA CYS A 502 1.01 14.17 7.48
C CYS A 502 1.98 14.64 8.56
N LEU A 503 2.17 13.83 9.59
CA LEU A 503 3.26 13.98 10.55
C LEU A 503 4.23 12.82 10.41
N THR A 504 5.47 13.10 10.02
CA THR A 504 6.53 12.09 9.96
C THR A 504 6.82 11.54 11.36
N VAL A 505 6.88 10.22 11.49
CA VAL A 505 7.36 9.54 12.69
C VAL A 505 8.84 9.87 12.85
N ALA A 506 9.17 10.54 13.96
CA ALA A 506 10.54 10.91 14.27
C ALA A 506 11.44 9.66 14.34
N SER A 507 12.71 9.79 13.98
CA SER A 507 13.69 8.72 14.25
C SER A 507 13.85 8.55 15.77
N ALA A 508 14.11 7.32 16.21
CA ALA A 508 14.47 7.09 17.60
C ALA A 508 15.79 7.82 17.87
N SER A 509 15.91 8.45 19.04
CA SER A 509 17.19 9.03 19.40
C SER A 509 18.16 7.91 19.77
N ALA A 510 19.21 7.74 18.98
CA ALA A 510 20.27 6.76 19.20
C ALA A 510 21.65 7.44 19.08
N PRO A 511 22.66 6.99 19.83
CA PRO A 511 24.04 7.32 19.52
C PRO A 511 24.41 6.68 18.17
N GLU A 512 25.34 7.29 17.44
CA GLU A 512 25.89 6.71 16.21
C GLU A 512 27.38 7.06 16.14
N ILE A 513 28.26 6.07 16.17
CA ILE A 513 29.72 6.24 16.20
C ILE A 513 30.32 6.23 14.79
N GLN A 514 31.23 7.16 14.53
CA GLN A 514 32.07 7.13 13.34
C GLN A 514 33.52 7.38 13.73
N VAL A 515 34.46 6.62 13.17
CA VAL A 515 35.90 6.80 13.42
C VAL A 515 36.60 7.25 12.14
N ALA A 516 37.50 8.22 12.25
CA ALA A 516 38.32 8.68 11.14
C ALA A 516 39.79 8.80 11.53
N GLY A 517 40.69 8.46 10.61
CA GLY A 517 42.11 8.78 10.67
C GLY A 517 42.50 9.63 9.47
N ALA A 518 43.39 10.61 9.65
CA ALA A 518 43.75 11.58 8.61
C ALA A 518 42.54 12.30 7.93
N LEU A 519 41.41 12.43 8.64
CA LEU A 519 40.12 12.94 8.12
C LEU A 519 39.44 12.05 7.08
N ALA A 520 39.93 10.82 6.87
CA ALA A 520 39.24 9.78 6.11
C ALA A 520 38.50 8.83 7.06
N ILE A 521 37.25 8.51 6.73
CA ILE A 521 36.40 7.59 7.51
C ILE A 521 36.98 6.18 7.39
N ILE A 522 37.19 5.53 8.54
CA ILE A 522 37.54 4.12 8.64
C ILE A 522 36.23 3.39 8.91
N ALA A 523 35.87 2.38 8.12
CA ALA A 523 34.62 1.64 8.33
C ALA A 523 34.72 0.66 9.51
N ASP A 524 33.61 0.35 10.16
CA ASP A 524 33.55 -0.73 11.13
C ASP A 524 33.83 -2.08 10.45
N GLY A 525 34.67 -2.90 11.10
CA GLY A 525 35.19 -4.16 10.58
C GLY A 525 36.25 -4.01 9.48
N ASP A 526 36.82 -2.83 9.24
CA ASP A 526 37.84 -2.66 8.20
C ASP A 526 39.10 -3.52 8.48
N THR A 527 39.51 -4.30 7.48
CA THR A 527 40.67 -5.20 7.54
C THR A 527 41.76 -4.85 6.52
N THR A 528 41.64 -3.69 5.87
CA THR A 528 42.51 -3.25 4.77
C THR A 528 43.27 -1.99 5.12
N PRO A 529 44.40 -2.10 5.83
CA PRO A 529 45.19 -0.94 6.22
C PRO A 529 45.65 -0.08 5.02
N TRP A 530 45.52 1.23 5.18
CA TRP A 530 45.86 2.23 4.19
C TRP A 530 46.52 3.46 4.84
N ILE A 531 47.47 4.06 4.12
CA ILE A 531 48.25 5.17 4.66
C ILE A 531 47.46 6.49 4.71
N MET A 532 46.38 6.60 3.93
CA MET A 532 45.58 7.83 3.84
C MET A 532 44.48 7.94 4.89
N ASP A 533 44.11 6.85 5.56
CA ASP A 533 43.18 6.85 6.69
C ASP A 533 43.87 6.50 8.02
N TYR A 534 45.21 6.52 8.04
CA TYR A 534 46.03 6.22 9.21
C TYR A 534 45.85 4.81 9.79
N THR A 535 45.29 3.86 9.04
CA THR A 535 45.34 2.46 9.44
C THR A 535 46.68 1.80 9.09
N ASP A 536 47.47 2.35 8.17
CA ASP A 536 48.89 1.99 7.96
C ASP A 536 49.85 3.04 8.54
N PHE A 537 50.64 2.63 9.54
CA PHE A 537 51.69 3.43 10.18
C PHE A 537 52.91 3.66 9.29
N GLY A 538 53.00 2.96 8.16
CA GLY A 538 54.10 3.02 7.21
C GLY A 538 55.36 2.29 7.68
N ALA A 539 56.47 2.57 6.99
CA ALA A 539 57.78 2.08 7.37
C ALA A 539 58.47 3.05 8.33
N THR A 540 59.06 2.51 9.40
CA THR A 540 59.94 3.23 10.33
C THR A 540 61.20 2.42 10.60
N THR A 541 62.20 2.96 11.31
CA THR A 541 63.35 2.16 11.77
C THR A 541 63.02 1.44 13.07
N VAL A 542 63.58 0.23 13.28
CA VAL A 542 63.41 -0.53 14.54
C VAL A 542 63.70 0.37 15.75
N GLY A 543 62.79 0.36 16.73
CA GLY A 543 62.83 1.17 17.95
C GLY A 543 62.38 2.63 17.80
N THR A 544 61.99 3.08 16.60
CA THR A 544 61.54 4.46 16.36
C THR A 544 60.01 4.53 16.35
N PRO A 545 59.38 5.15 17.37
CA PRO A 545 57.93 5.14 17.51
C PRO A 545 57.24 6.05 16.49
N VAL A 546 56.14 5.57 15.90
CA VAL A 546 55.19 6.35 15.10
C VAL A 546 53.88 6.42 15.86
N THR A 547 53.31 7.61 16.01
CA THR A 547 52.03 7.81 16.70
C THR A 547 51.04 8.43 15.73
N LEU A 548 49.89 7.79 15.57
CA LEU A 548 48.78 8.30 14.77
C LEU A 548 47.60 8.62 15.67
N LYS A 549 46.81 9.60 15.23
CA LYS A 549 45.66 10.14 15.96
C LYS A 549 44.39 9.83 15.17
N TYR A 550 43.39 9.32 15.87
CA TYR A 550 42.06 9.03 15.35
C TYR A 550 41.05 9.96 16.00
N GLU A 551 40.04 10.34 15.25
CA GLU A 551 38.90 11.14 15.69
C GLU A 551 37.65 10.26 15.73
N VAL A 552 36.94 10.31 16.84
CA VAL A 552 35.67 9.64 17.06
C VAL A 552 34.59 10.70 17.06
N PHE A 553 33.58 10.50 16.23
CA PHE A 553 32.43 11.37 16.07
C PHE A 553 31.20 10.67 16.66
N ASN A 554 30.37 11.43 17.35
CA ASN A 554 28.98 11.02 17.55
C ASN A 554 28.14 11.73 16.48
N ILE A 555 27.84 11.03 15.39
CA ILE A 555 26.99 11.55 14.30
C ILE A 555 25.49 11.28 14.57
N GLY A 556 25.18 10.61 15.68
CA GLY A 556 23.83 10.29 16.12
C GLY A 556 23.16 11.44 16.86
N SER A 557 21.95 11.19 17.35
CA SER A 557 21.13 12.19 18.03
C SER A 557 21.00 11.99 19.54
N ALA A 558 21.51 10.88 20.09
CA ALA A 558 21.67 10.68 21.54
C ALA A 558 23.15 10.76 21.95
N THR A 559 23.42 10.91 23.24
CA THR A 559 24.79 10.87 23.77
C THR A 559 25.40 9.48 23.54
N LEU A 560 26.56 9.41 22.89
CA LEU A 560 27.37 8.21 22.72
C LEU A 560 28.23 8.01 23.97
N THR A 561 28.17 6.82 24.56
CA THR A 561 28.92 6.40 25.74
C THR A 561 30.01 5.42 25.31
N LEU A 562 31.26 5.84 25.41
CA LEU A 562 32.42 4.98 25.13
C LEU A 562 32.89 4.24 26.42
N GLY A 563 32.72 4.90 27.57
CA GLY A 563 33.22 4.40 28.85
C GLY A 563 34.73 4.61 29.05
N ALA A 564 35.22 4.30 30.25
CA ALA A 564 36.63 4.49 30.59
C ALA A 564 37.51 3.42 29.93
N ASN A 565 38.60 3.84 29.29
CA ASN A 565 39.50 2.97 28.51
C ASN A 565 38.84 2.26 27.32
N ALA A 566 37.93 2.95 26.63
CA ALA A 566 37.16 2.41 25.52
C ALA A 566 37.99 1.78 24.40
N VAL A 567 39.23 2.25 24.17
CA VAL A 567 40.07 1.71 23.10
C VAL A 567 40.93 0.56 23.59
N GLY A 568 40.68 -0.63 23.04
CA GLY A 568 41.46 -1.85 23.22
C GLY A 568 42.28 -2.22 21.98
N LEU A 569 43.30 -3.05 22.19
CA LEU A 569 44.14 -3.63 21.13
C LEU A 569 44.14 -5.15 21.27
N SER A 570 43.92 -5.87 20.17
CA SER A 570 43.94 -7.33 20.16
C SER A 570 44.49 -7.91 18.85
N GLY A 571 45.26 -9.00 18.94
CA GLY A 571 45.95 -9.58 17.79
C GLY A 571 47.36 -10.06 18.10
N ALA A 572 47.94 -10.83 17.19
CA ALA A 572 49.22 -11.53 17.39
C ALA A 572 50.42 -10.58 17.55
N SER A 573 50.45 -9.47 16.79
CA SER A 573 51.53 -8.49 16.82
C SER A 573 51.18 -7.20 17.58
N CYS A 574 50.08 -7.18 18.34
CA CYS A 574 49.67 -5.99 19.10
C CYS A 574 50.63 -5.59 20.22
N ALA A 575 51.60 -6.43 20.59
CA ALA A 575 52.65 -6.06 21.54
C ALA A 575 53.52 -4.88 21.06
N GLU A 576 53.58 -4.67 19.74
CA GLU A 576 54.30 -3.57 19.09
C GLU A 576 53.45 -2.28 19.04
N PHE A 577 52.17 -2.37 19.40
CA PHE A 577 51.22 -1.26 19.43
C PHE A 577 50.83 -0.91 20.88
N SER A 578 50.54 0.36 21.13
CA SER A 578 50.06 0.82 22.44
C SER A 578 49.07 1.97 22.29
N VAL A 579 48.01 1.95 23.09
CA VAL A 579 47.11 3.11 23.23
C VAL A 579 47.76 4.09 24.21
N ILE A 580 48.09 5.27 23.73
CA ILE A 580 48.80 6.29 24.54
C ILE A 580 47.89 7.44 24.98
N ALA A 581 46.71 7.57 24.38
CA ALA A 581 45.66 8.47 24.80
C ALA A 581 44.30 7.83 24.50
N GLN A 582 43.44 7.75 25.51
CA GLN A 582 42.06 7.28 25.40
C GLN A 582 41.12 8.45 25.01
N PRO A 583 39.98 8.16 24.36
CA PRO A 583 38.97 9.17 24.05
C PRO A 583 38.22 9.61 25.33
N ALA A 584 37.35 10.60 25.20
CA ALA A 584 36.45 10.99 26.29
C ALA A 584 35.38 9.92 26.53
N ASP A 585 34.98 9.70 27.79
CA ASP A 585 34.03 8.64 28.15
C ASP A 585 32.64 8.81 27.51
N THR A 586 32.23 10.04 27.19
CA THR A 586 30.96 10.35 26.52
C THR A 586 31.08 11.48 25.51
N LEU A 587 30.20 11.47 24.51
CA LEU A 587 30.10 12.45 23.44
C LEU A 587 28.65 12.87 23.24
N ALA A 588 28.36 14.16 23.39
CA ALA A 588 27.06 14.71 22.99
C ALA A 588 26.85 14.58 21.46
N PRO A 589 25.59 14.62 20.98
CA PRO A 589 25.29 14.63 19.53
C PRO A 589 26.10 15.69 18.77
N GLY A 590 26.78 15.30 17.70
CA GLY A 590 27.64 16.14 16.87
C GLY A 590 29.00 16.51 17.48
N ALA A 591 29.32 16.03 18.68
CA ALA A 591 30.63 16.25 19.30
C ALA A 591 31.68 15.25 18.79
N THR A 592 32.95 15.61 18.97
CA THR A 592 34.09 14.75 18.63
C THR A 592 35.08 14.62 19.79
N THR A 593 35.81 13.51 19.80
CA THR A 593 36.92 13.25 20.71
C THR A 593 37.99 12.48 19.96
N THR A 594 39.15 12.27 20.57
CA THR A 594 40.30 11.69 19.87
C THR A 594 41.06 10.73 20.74
N PHE A 595 41.59 9.67 20.13
CA PHE A 595 42.52 8.74 20.77
C PHE A 595 43.80 8.60 19.93
N GLN A 596 44.85 8.06 20.53
CA GLN A 596 46.15 7.89 19.86
C GLN A 596 46.67 6.48 20.06
N VAL A 597 47.09 5.87 18.94
CA VAL A 597 47.78 4.58 18.92
C VAL A 597 49.22 4.83 18.47
N ARG A 598 50.15 4.16 19.14
CA ARG A 598 51.58 4.21 18.84
C ARG A 598 52.07 2.84 18.42
N TYR A 599 52.75 2.79 17.28
CA TYR A 599 53.53 1.65 16.81
C TYR A 599 55.02 1.85 17.15
N THR A 600 55.66 0.88 17.81
CA THR A 600 57.09 0.90 18.17
C THR A 600 57.72 -0.44 17.84
N PRO A 601 58.23 -0.65 16.61
CA PRO A 601 58.69 -1.96 16.19
C PRO A 601 59.95 -2.43 16.91
N THR A 602 59.98 -3.69 17.32
CA THR A 602 61.15 -4.39 17.85
C THR A 602 61.86 -5.27 16.82
N ASN A 603 61.23 -5.54 15.68
CA ASN A 603 61.73 -6.37 14.59
C ASN A 603 61.36 -5.77 13.22
N THR A 604 61.72 -6.43 12.12
CA THR A 604 61.50 -5.96 10.74
C THR A 604 60.31 -6.60 10.04
N ASP A 605 59.51 -7.41 10.74
CA ASP A 605 58.31 -8.02 10.17
C ASP A 605 57.19 -6.97 10.04
N THR A 606 56.18 -7.28 9.24
CA THR A 606 54.95 -6.48 9.21
C THR A 606 54.08 -6.88 10.39
N ASP A 607 53.80 -5.93 11.25
CA ASP A 607 52.95 -6.12 12.43
C ASP A 607 51.52 -5.67 12.11
N VAL A 608 50.55 -6.50 12.49
CA VAL A 608 49.13 -6.23 12.31
C VAL A 608 48.43 -6.33 13.66
N CYS A 609 47.55 -5.38 13.95
CA CYS A 609 46.80 -5.30 15.20
C CYS A 609 45.37 -4.83 14.94
N THR A 610 44.39 -5.38 15.66
CA THR A 610 43.01 -4.87 15.64
C THR A 610 42.84 -3.85 16.75
N VAL A 611 42.37 -2.66 16.37
CA VAL A 611 41.89 -1.62 17.28
C VAL A 611 40.40 -1.86 17.48
N SER A 612 39.96 -1.81 18.74
CA SER A 612 38.55 -1.98 19.13
C SER A 612 38.13 -0.81 20.00
N VAL A 613 36.98 -0.21 19.73
CA VAL A 613 36.43 0.93 20.49
C VAL A 613 35.08 0.54 21.09
N ASP A 614 35.06 0.25 22.38
CA ASP A 614 33.84 -0.02 23.14
C ASP A 614 32.90 1.21 23.09
N ASN A 615 31.62 0.96 22.85
CA ASN A 615 30.61 2.01 22.79
C ASN A 615 29.17 1.47 23.01
N ASP A 616 28.16 2.35 23.08
CA ASP A 616 26.73 2.00 23.23
C ASP A 616 25.90 2.18 21.95
N ASP A 617 26.56 2.27 20.80
CA ASP A 617 25.92 2.15 19.50
C ASP A 617 25.48 0.69 19.24
N ALA A 618 24.28 0.50 18.75
CA ALA A 618 23.66 -0.82 18.77
C ALA A 618 24.20 -1.77 17.68
N ASP A 619 24.62 -1.20 16.55
CA ASP A 619 25.11 -1.93 15.38
C ASP A 619 26.64 -1.88 15.20
N GLU A 620 27.34 -0.92 15.80
CA GLU A 620 28.81 -0.83 15.78
C GLU A 620 29.48 -0.93 17.17
N SER A 621 28.97 -1.78 18.08
CA SER A 621 29.59 -2.02 19.40
C SER A 621 30.16 -3.44 19.55
N PRO A 622 31.50 -3.59 19.70
CA PRO A 622 32.52 -2.54 19.57
C PRO A 622 32.76 -2.12 18.12
N TYR A 623 33.35 -0.92 17.92
CA TYR A 623 33.78 -0.43 16.61
C TYR A 623 35.21 -0.90 16.35
N ASP A 624 35.41 -1.76 15.37
CA ASP A 624 36.67 -2.46 15.17
C ASP A 624 37.31 -2.14 13.81
N PHE A 625 38.63 -1.97 13.77
CA PHE A 625 39.38 -1.86 12.52
C PHE A 625 40.82 -2.34 12.67
N THR A 626 41.45 -2.72 11.56
CA THR A 626 42.80 -3.27 11.54
C THR A 626 43.82 -2.19 11.23
N VAL A 627 44.92 -2.15 12.00
CA VAL A 627 46.09 -1.33 11.73
C VAL A 627 47.31 -2.17 11.41
N GLN A 628 48.23 -1.63 10.60
CA GLN A 628 49.52 -2.26 10.33
C GLN A 628 50.68 -1.29 10.50
N GLY A 629 51.87 -1.83 10.71
CA GLY A 629 53.14 -1.12 10.64
C GLY A 629 54.26 -2.06 10.21
N ARG A 630 55.36 -1.53 9.71
CA ARG A 630 56.57 -2.32 9.46
C ARG A 630 57.83 -1.55 9.80
N ALA A 631 58.92 -2.25 10.06
CA ALA A 631 60.23 -1.63 10.19
C ALA A 631 61.19 -1.97 9.06
N GLU A 632 62.01 -1.00 8.65
CA GLU A 632 63.14 -1.21 7.73
C GLU A 632 64.45 -1.38 8.53
N GLY A 633 65.30 -2.30 8.08
CA GLY A 633 66.64 -2.48 8.64
C GLY A 633 67.51 -1.25 8.45
N THR A 634 68.46 -1.01 9.36
CA THR A 634 69.37 0.14 9.28
C THR A 634 70.25 0.03 8.00
N PRO A 635 70.31 1.05 7.12
CA PRO A 635 71.13 0.95 5.90
C PRO A 635 72.63 0.85 6.23
N ALA A 636 73.33 -0.11 5.63
CA ALA A 636 74.78 -0.26 5.75
C ALA A 636 75.51 0.59 4.68
N PRO A 637 76.65 1.25 4.99
CA PRO A 637 77.41 2.04 4.01
C PRO A 637 78.13 1.16 2.97
N GLU A 638 78.14 1.59 1.70
CA GLU A 638 78.81 0.95 0.55
C GLU A 638 79.80 1.92 -0.13
N ILE A 639 80.89 1.43 -0.73
CA ILE A 639 81.94 2.25 -1.35
C ILE A 639 82.28 1.81 -2.77
N SER A 640 82.44 2.78 -3.69
CA SER A 640 82.98 2.57 -5.03
C SER A 640 84.16 3.51 -5.26
N ILE A 641 85.25 2.99 -5.82
CA ILE A 641 86.47 3.73 -6.11
C ILE A 641 86.65 3.75 -7.63
N ALA A 642 86.98 4.92 -8.20
CA ALA A 642 87.19 5.08 -9.63
C ALA A 642 88.43 5.93 -9.93
N GLY A 643 89.18 5.56 -10.97
CA GLY A 643 90.27 6.35 -11.53
C GLY A 643 89.97 6.69 -13.00
N ASN A 644 90.26 7.94 -13.41
CA ASN A 644 89.84 8.48 -14.72
C ASN A 644 88.33 8.34 -15.04
N GLY A 645 87.46 8.24 -14.03
CA GLY A 645 86.03 7.99 -14.22
C GLY A 645 85.64 6.54 -14.52
N VAL A 646 86.58 5.59 -14.45
CA VAL A 646 86.35 4.15 -14.59
C VAL A 646 86.40 3.49 -13.20
N VAL A 647 85.38 2.69 -12.85
CA VAL A 647 85.33 1.99 -11.57
C VAL A 647 86.46 0.96 -11.49
N ILE A 648 87.25 1.06 -10.42
CA ILE A 648 88.30 0.10 -10.09
C ILE A 648 87.63 -0.99 -9.27
N ALA A 649 87.55 -2.20 -9.82
CA ALA A 649 86.95 -3.33 -9.13
C ALA A 649 87.76 -3.69 -7.88
N HIS A 650 87.08 -4.18 -6.83
CA HIS A 650 87.77 -4.70 -5.65
C HIS A 650 88.72 -5.83 -6.06
N GLY A 651 90.02 -5.66 -5.76
CA GLY A 651 91.06 -6.63 -6.09
C GLY A 651 91.67 -6.48 -7.50
N ASP A 652 91.49 -5.35 -8.19
CA ASP A 652 92.16 -5.10 -9.47
C ASP A 652 93.69 -5.20 -9.33
N ALA A 653 94.29 -6.09 -10.12
CA ALA A 653 95.71 -6.43 -10.09
C ALA A 653 96.44 -6.05 -11.38
N THR A 654 95.76 -5.43 -12.33
CA THR A 654 96.30 -5.08 -13.65
C THR A 654 96.28 -3.57 -13.85
N PRO A 655 97.37 -2.87 -13.52
CA PRO A 655 97.47 -1.44 -13.76
C PRO A 655 97.24 -1.09 -15.23
N THR A 656 96.35 -0.15 -15.50
CA THR A 656 96.12 0.35 -16.86
C THR A 656 96.14 1.88 -16.91
N LEU A 657 96.44 2.42 -18.08
CA LEU A 657 96.34 3.86 -18.32
C LEU A 657 94.87 4.32 -18.40
N ALA A 658 93.91 3.41 -18.60
CA ALA A 658 92.51 3.74 -18.82
C ALA A 658 91.80 4.16 -17.53
N ASP A 659 92.11 3.49 -16.42
CA ASP A 659 91.61 3.74 -15.07
C ASP A 659 92.66 4.47 -14.18
N TRP A 660 93.73 5.00 -14.79
CA TRP A 660 94.83 5.70 -14.11
C TRP A 660 95.55 4.90 -13.02
N THR A 661 95.52 3.56 -13.09
CA THR A 661 96.31 2.71 -12.20
C THR A 661 97.75 2.50 -12.71
N ASP A 662 98.04 2.80 -13.99
CA ASP A 662 99.40 2.94 -14.56
C ASP A 662 99.79 4.42 -14.76
N LEU A 663 101.01 4.80 -14.39
CA LEU A 663 101.48 6.19 -14.34
C LEU A 663 102.54 6.57 -15.41
N ALA A 664 103.00 5.63 -16.24
CA ALA A 664 104.05 5.84 -17.27
C ALA A 664 105.36 6.52 -16.76
N SER A 665 106.43 6.61 -17.58
CA SER A 665 107.74 7.15 -17.14
C SER A 665 108.23 8.37 -17.94
N LEU A 666 108.82 9.37 -17.26
CA LEU A 666 109.31 10.64 -17.82
C LEU A 666 110.80 10.89 -17.48
N ARG A 667 111.61 11.34 -18.45
CA ARG A 667 112.99 11.87 -18.25
C ARG A 667 113.00 13.40 -18.20
N SER A 668 113.84 13.93 -17.31
CA SER A 668 113.92 15.34 -16.86
C SER A 668 114.78 16.25 -17.75
N ALA A 669 114.36 17.52 -17.91
CA ALA A 669 115.28 18.65 -18.01
C ALA A 669 114.66 19.98 -17.51
N HIS A 670 115.26 20.43 -16.41
CA HIS A 670 115.23 21.69 -15.65
C HIS A 670 115.30 23.03 -16.43
N ARG A 671 114.53 24.06 -15.99
CA ARG A 671 115.02 25.32 -15.36
C ARG A 671 113.90 26.38 -15.20
N SER A 672 113.79 26.95 -14.00
CA SER A 672 113.15 28.25 -13.66
C SER A 672 114.29 29.28 -13.37
N PRO A 673 114.10 30.56 -12.93
CA PRO A 673 112.88 31.27 -12.47
C PRO A 673 112.80 32.81 -12.73
N ALA A 674 111.72 33.42 -12.19
CA ALA A 674 111.55 34.82 -11.71
C ALA A 674 111.26 35.94 -12.74
N ALA A 675 110.52 37.03 -12.47
CA ALA A 675 109.58 37.47 -11.42
C ALA A 675 109.07 38.90 -11.80
N ARG A 676 107.98 39.36 -11.14
CA ARG A 676 107.57 40.77 -10.90
C ARG A 676 107.07 41.61 -12.10
N ASP A 677 106.22 42.63 -11.98
CA ASP A 677 105.26 43.13 -10.97
C ASP A 677 104.48 44.29 -11.66
N ARG A 678 103.23 44.53 -11.22
CA ARG A 678 102.40 45.78 -11.29
C ARG A 678 101.94 46.43 -12.63
N GLN A 679 100.59 46.45 -12.75
CA GLN A 679 99.66 47.57 -13.06
C GLN A 679 100.25 48.86 -13.70
N ARG A 680 99.67 49.50 -14.74
CA ARG A 680 98.25 49.83 -14.99
C ARG A 680 98.11 50.45 -16.42
N ARG A 681 96.94 50.22 -17.05
CA ARG A 681 96.12 51.19 -17.84
C ARG A 681 96.29 51.32 -19.39
N ILE A 682 95.10 51.35 -20.02
CA ILE A 682 94.60 52.01 -21.26
C ILE A 682 94.64 51.24 -22.59
N GLY A 683 93.44 51.06 -23.20
CA GLY A 683 93.26 51.15 -24.66
C GLY A 683 92.38 50.08 -25.33
N GLU A 684 91.07 50.31 -25.44
CA GLU A 684 90.22 49.80 -26.55
C GLU A 684 90.47 50.65 -27.83
N PRO A 685 89.94 50.37 -29.06
CA PRO A 685 88.75 49.57 -29.43
C PRO A 685 88.84 48.79 -30.80
N GLU A 686 87.66 48.33 -31.26
CA GLU A 686 87.25 47.99 -32.65
C GLU A 686 87.44 46.54 -33.15
N SER A 687 86.53 45.89 -33.90
CA SER A 687 85.17 46.19 -34.37
C SER A 687 84.55 44.96 -35.10
N ARG A 688 83.19 44.93 -35.21
CA ARG A 688 82.36 44.40 -36.33
C ARG A 688 82.36 42.86 -36.60
N ARG A 689 81.31 42.18 -37.10
CA ARG A 689 80.03 42.54 -37.75
C ARG A 689 79.13 41.27 -37.89
N ARG A 690 77.82 41.47 -37.71
CA ARG A 690 76.65 41.06 -38.55
C ARG A 690 76.32 39.60 -38.93
N SER A 691 75.02 39.29 -38.70
CA SER A 691 74.00 38.60 -39.55
C SER A 691 74.23 37.14 -39.98
N GLY A 692 73.25 36.24 -40.08
CA GLY A 692 71.79 36.28 -39.99
C GLY A 692 71.19 35.07 -40.74
N ASN A 693 69.97 34.66 -40.36
CA ASN A 693 68.94 33.89 -41.10
C ASN A 693 69.22 32.51 -41.75
N ALA A 694 68.38 31.51 -41.43
CA ALA A 694 67.35 30.87 -42.32
C ALA A 694 66.70 29.65 -41.59
N LEU A 695 65.38 29.59 -41.34
CA LEU A 695 64.24 29.19 -42.23
C LEU A 695 64.14 27.68 -42.57
N ARG A 696 63.13 26.96 -42.04
CA ARG A 696 61.95 26.43 -42.79
C ARG A 696 61.04 25.46 -42.00
N CYS A 697 59.77 25.45 -42.45
CA CYS A 697 58.54 24.84 -41.93
C CYS A 697 58.21 23.42 -42.45
N GLY A 698 57.17 22.80 -41.84
CA GLY A 698 56.23 21.81 -42.42
C GLY A 698 55.09 21.49 -41.40
N VAL A 699 53.90 22.12 -41.45
CA VAL A 699 52.61 21.73 -42.12
C VAL A 699 52.03 20.40 -41.58
N ALA A 700 51.10 20.37 -40.59
CA ALA A 700 49.62 20.56 -40.58
C ALA A 700 48.82 19.23 -40.81
N PRO A 701 47.46 19.18 -40.72
CA PRO A 701 46.53 19.46 -39.59
C PRO A 701 45.33 18.44 -39.50
N SER A 702 44.43 18.57 -38.51
CA SER A 702 42.95 18.39 -38.57
C SER A 702 42.36 18.14 -37.16
N SER A 703 41.17 18.58 -36.73
CA SER A 703 40.13 19.53 -37.18
C SER A 703 38.95 19.46 -36.16
N ARG A 704 38.37 20.63 -35.78
CA ARG A 704 36.94 21.00 -35.54
C ARG A 704 36.02 20.04 -34.73
N SER A 705 35.08 20.47 -33.87
CA SER A 705 34.15 21.63 -33.80
C SER A 705 33.61 21.74 -32.35
N ALA A 706 33.58 22.89 -31.66
CA ALA A 706 32.62 24.02 -31.74
C ALA A 706 31.14 23.67 -31.47
N CYS A 707 30.56 24.17 -30.36
CA CYS A 707 29.51 25.23 -30.35
C CYS A 707 28.87 25.49 -28.96
N ASN A 708 29.08 26.73 -28.48
CA ASN A 708 28.23 27.69 -27.74
C ASN A 708 26.92 27.32 -27.02
N GLY A 709 26.68 28.05 -25.92
CA GLY A 709 25.34 28.59 -25.59
C GLY A 709 25.18 29.17 -24.17
N GLU A 710 25.39 30.48 -24.01
CA GLU A 710 24.76 31.29 -22.94
C GLU A 710 23.39 31.81 -23.43
N ALA A 711 22.37 31.89 -22.56
CA ALA A 711 21.63 33.13 -22.23
C ALA A 711 20.31 32.90 -21.45
N LEU A 712 20.15 33.77 -20.46
CA LEU A 712 18.99 34.26 -19.69
C LEU A 712 17.57 34.14 -20.30
N GLY A 713 16.61 33.89 -19.41
CA GLY A 713 15.16 34.02 -19.59
C GLY A 713 14.43 33.52 -18.35
#